data_AF-A0A939MJR0-F1
#
_entry.id   AF-A0A939MJR0-F1
#
_cell.length_a   1.000
_cell.length_b   1.000
_cell.length_c   1.000
_cell.angle_alpha   90.00
_cell.angle_beta   90.00
_cell.angle_gamma   90.00
#
_symmetry.space_group_name_H-M   'P 1'
#
loop_
_entity.id
_entity.type
_entity.pdbx_description
1 polymer ?
#
loop_
_entity_poly.entity_id
_entity_poly.type
_entity_poly.pdbx_seq_one_letter_code
_entity_poly.pdbx_strand_id
1 'polypeptide(L)'
;MSKTRIIRATAILAAGIILLGGATPPEPAEAKSSAAAKAPAKALSVAQADAQGRVAVRVGCRPTGTHKKKRCTGTVQAKVGGLSSAKTRFSVKAKRSKTVRVRLSTAQLRAINQAKSNRRTVSFVVTSSKPRKAAVVKKRIVKVAAPGKVIDLATTPTADGRVGFTFACVSTRACTGSATLRVGGVTSAKTALSVAAKRTRTTFVKLSSAQLRALEAAQGGKLGAELTVALTAPIRLSVTGTGALATENDGDGGDGGGGHDHVLELDPDISQAYKAGASWTPSSYDTCTAEEHNEFAVIGPDGKIYPGWHPPVLEREDGGSCTFGHEHGDDPRASDLYAWTMAQYAAEARAGGRAIVTEDEAAGVYLDVATDTHLGVPFGYGSERLSEYSNAHALEAVHRHEDDPGHKVIVSNDQEMGQQFRDPRTGATQNLVCDFLIKIHQGSHSSDATKNNVHELIYAVQCNDDTEIFATTMSSFGNANELTASCSRPFNSTVAVPLDIATVGSALPDGIGGKRYIPTQECLDQYVMNGTRDGSSAQDDYRGSPIAGTTGGWWWAGYEQWQSFNSITAADGTEIARYEPWFGVQNPARYYVSNDGVKADGSGEPDTVVDYLNNLAWREGNQQDWAPWAAQLATSPEQPIDKNSPDSWFNGAVRDAWLAKTLVKNSGGSRVLYIDPWGRNAQSQPFTASIRIVVSATDNSRWVTSTEPSSTRRFLREYEALERDGATGAKAYSFFYDYGVVDGQSAGVHPPN
;
A
#
# COMPACT_ATOMS: atom_id res chain seq x y z
N MET A 1 30.20 -66.76 -3.61
CA MET A 1 29.58 -67.52 -4.72
C MET A 1 28.39 -66.72 -5.23
N SER A 2 28.61 -65.86 -6.24
CA SER A 2 28.31 -66.07 -7.67
C SER A 2 26.93 -65.52 -8.10
N LYS A 3 27.01 -64.35 -8.78
CA LYS A 3 26.31 -63.91 -10.02
C LYS A 3 24.77 -63.85 -10.00
N THR A 4 24.13 -62.76 -10.45
CA THR A 4 24.12 -62.34 -11.87
C THR A 4 23.64 -60.88 -12.02
N ARG A 5 24.38 -60.08 -12.82
CA ARG A 5 24.00 -58.77 -13.35
C ARG A 5 23.34 -58.94 -14.73
N ILE A 6 22.33 -58.13 -15.06
CA ILE A 6 21.93 -57.86 -16.45
C ILE A 6 21.92 -56.34 -16.68
N ILE A 7 22.65 -55.95 -17.72
CA ILE A 7 22.83 -54.62 -18.30
C ILE A 7 21.76 -54.44 -19.40
N ARG A 8 21.20 -53.23 -19.57
CA ARG A 8 20.57 -52.83 -20.84
C ARG A 8 21.20 -51.54 -21.36
N ALA A 9 21.43 -51.58 -22.67
CA ALA A 9 22.34 -50.75 -23.43
C ALA A 9 21.65 -49.62 -24.18
N THR A 10 22.46 -48.58 -24.33
CA THR A 10 22.55 -47.46 -25.28
C THR A 10 21.95 -47.67 -26.69
N ALA A 11 21.36 -46.61 -27.24
CA ALA A 11 21.36 -46.33 -28.67
C ALA A 11 21.64 -44.83 -28.91
N ILE A 12 22.86 -44.54 -29.37
CA ILE A 12 23.31 -43.27 -29.94
C ILE A 12 23.22 -43.43 -31.45
N LEU A 13 22.63 -42.45 -32.16
CA LEU A 13 22.83 -42.32 -33.60
C LEU A 13 23.19 -40.87 -33.94
N ALA A 14 24.44 -40.69 -34.35
CA ALA A 14 24.95 -39.52 -35.02
C ALA A 14 25.20 -39.88 -36.49
N ALA A 15 24.73 -39.04 -37.41
CA ALA A 15 25.17 -38.93 -38.81
C ALA A 15 24.54 -37.62 -39.32
N GLY A 16 25.25 -36.69 -39.96
CA GLY A 16 26.32 -36.85 -40.93
C GLY A 16 25.91 -35.97 -42.11
N ILE A 17 26.40 -34.73 -42.12
CA ILE A 17 26.13 -33.73 -43.15
C ILE A 17 26.83 -34.16 -44.45
N ILE A 18 26.06 -34.41 -45.51
CA ILE A 18 26.55 -34.63 -46.87
C ILE A 18 26.21 -33.40 -47.72
N LEU A 19 27.26 -32.72 -48.18
CA LEU A 19 27.25 -31.71 -49.23
C LEU A 19 27.16 -32.42 -50.59
N LEU A 20 26.10 -32.16 -51.35
CA LEU A 20 26.04 -32.44 -52.79
C LEU A 20 25.53 -31.20 -53.52
N GLY A 21 26.42 -30.61 -54.31
CA GLY A 21 26.08 -29.60 -55.31
C GLY A 21 25.29 -30.23 -56.46
N GLY A 22 24.21 -29.56 -56.85
CA GLY A 22 23.39 -29.93 -57.99
C GLY A 22 22.88 -28.67 -58.67
N ALA A 23 23.26 -28.52 -59.94
CA ALA A 23 23.00 -27.37 -60.79
C ALA A 23 21.51 -27.02 -60.93
N THR A 24 21.23 -25.72 -60.96
CA THR A 24 19.92 -25.15 -61.26
C THR A 24 19.50 -25.42 -62.70
N PRO A 25 18.33 -26.04 -62.97
CA PRO A 25 17.76 -26.09 -64.31
C PRO A 25 17.21 -24.71 -64.75
N PRO A 26 17.21 -24.41 -66.06
CA PRO A 26 16.90 -23.09 -66.59
C PRO A 26 15.43 -22.70 -66.40
N GLU A 27 15.27 -21.42 -66.09
CA GLU A 27 14.06 -20.62 -65.96
C GLU A 27 13.16 -20.72 -67.21
N PRO A 28 11.87 -21.07 -67.10
CA PRO A 28 10.96 -20.99 -68.23
C PRO A 28 10.63 -19.53 -68.54
N ALA A 29 10.86 -19.14 -69.79
CA ALA A 29 10.68 -17.80 -70.34
C ALA A 29 9.32 -17.17 -69.96
N GLU A 30 9.37 -16.02 -69.27
CA GLU A 30 8.22 -15.15 -69.06
C GLU A 30 7.67 -14.65 -70.40
N ALA A 31 6.45 -15.05 -70.71
CA ALA A 31 5.66 -14.45 -71.78
C ALA A 31 5.45 -12.95 -71.49
N LYS A 32 5.95 -12.09 -72.39
CA LYS A 32 5.75 -10.63 -72.36
C LYS A 32 4.26 -10.30 -72.46
N SER A 33 3.60 -10.17 -71.31
CA SER A 33 2.26 -9.57 -71.23
C SER A 33 2.36 -8.07 -71.54
N SER A 34 1.48 -7.60 -72.41
CA SER A 34 1.33 -6.23 -72.88
C SER A 34 1.32 -5.20 -71.74
N ALA A 35 1.89 -4.02 -72.00
CA ALA A 35 2.03 -2.92 -71.04
C ALA A 35 0.67 -2.47 -70.46
N ALA A 36 0.28 -3.05 -69.33
CA ALA A 36 -0.86 -2.59 -68.54
C ALA A 36 -0.61 -1.14 -68.12
N ALA A 37 -1.43 -0.22 -68.63
CA ALA A 37 -1.41 1.19 -68.28
C ALA A 37 -1.40 1.37 -66.74
N LYS A 38 -0.29 1.90 -66.20
CA LYS A 38 -0.09 2.06 -64.75
C LYS A 38 -1.28 2.80 -64.14
N ALA A 39 -2.01 2.12 -63.26
CA ALA A 39 -3.14 2.71 -62.54
C ALA A 39 -2.72 4.00 -61.81
N PRO A 40 -3.55 5.07 -61.81
CA PRO A 40 -3.18 6.37 -61.28
C PRO A 40 -2.96 6.39 -59.75
N ALA A 41 -3.20 5.28 -59.04
CA ALA A 41 -2.93 5.14 -57.62
C ALA A 41 -1.79 4.12 -57.40
N LYS A 42 -0.58 4.61 -57.04
CA LYS A 42 0.57 3.77 -56.68
C LYS A 42 1.11 4.18 -55.29
N ALA A 43 1.57 3.16 -54.56
CA ALA A 43 2.00 3.10 -53.15
C ALA A 43 0.85 3.06 -52.13
N LEU A 44 0.64 1.86 -51.57
CA LEU A 44 -0.26 1.54 -50.47
C LEU A 44 0.58 1.04 -49.30
N SER A 45 0.80 1.89 -48.30
CA SER A 45 1.15 1.39 -46.96
C SER A 45 -0.15 1.16 -46.20
N VAL A 46 -0.21 0.04 -45.49
CA VAL A 46 -1.34 -0.34 -44.64
C VAL A 46 -0.77 -0.49 -43.24
N ALA A 47 -1.32 0.25 -42.28
CA ALA A 47 -0.95 0.13 -40.87
C ALA A 47 -1.71 -1.01 -40.19
N GLN A 48 -1.39 -1.28 -38.92
CA GLN A 48 -2.17 -2.21 -38.09
C GLN A 48 -3.60 -1.69 -37.86
N ALA A 49 -4.52 -2.57 -37.45
CA ALA A 49 -5.86 -2.16 -37.04
C ALA A 49 -5.80 -1.58 -35.62
N ASP A 50 -6.37 -0.39 -35.43
CA ASP A 50 -6.50 0.21 -34.10
C ASP A 50 -7.49 -0.56 -33.20
N ALA A 51 -7.55 -0.18 -31.92
CA ALA A 51 -8.42 -0.79 -30.91
C ALA A 51 -9.92 -0.60 -31.19
N GLN A 52 -10.27 0.15 -32.24
CA GLN A 52 -11.62 0.37 -32.75
C GLN A 52 -11.88 -0.37 -34.07
N GLY A 53 -10.94 -1.22 -34.49
CA GLY A 53 -11.05 -2.03 -35.70
C GLY A 53 -10.89 -1.24 -36.99
N ARG A 54 -10.20 -0.10 -36.97
CA ARG A 54 -9.94 0.72 -38.15
C ARG A 54 -8.52 0.49 -38.65
N VAL A 55 -8.38 0.27 -39.95
CA VAL A 55 -7.09 0.13 -40.61
C VAL A 55 -6.77 1.39 -41.38
N ALA A 56 -5.61 1.99 -41.13
CA ALA A 56 -5.13 3.12 -41.90
C ALA A 56 -4.51 2.65 -43.23
N VAL A 57 -5.09 3.09 -44.35
CA VAL A 57 -4.64 2.78 -45.72
C VAL A 57 -4.18 4.07 -46.39
N ARG A 58 -2.88 4.18 -46.70
CA ARG A 58 -2.35 5.36 -47.40
C ARG A 58 -2.57 5.21 -48.90
N VAL A 59 -3.35 6.12 -49.49
CA VAL A 59 -3.66 6.14 -50.92
C VAL A 59 -2.91 7.30 -51.58
N GLY A 60 -1.99 6.98 -52.49
CA GLY A 60 -1.28 7.95 -53.33
C GLY A 60 -2.01 8.25 -54.64
N CYS A 61 -1.91 9.48 -55.15
CA CYS A 61 -2.40 9.87 -56.47
C CYS A 61 -1.23 10.30 -57.36
N ARG A 62 -0.93 9.51 -58.39
CA ARG A 62 0.08 9.81 -59.42
C ARG A 62 -0.57 9.70 -60.80
N PRO A 63 -1.35 10.71 -61.23
CA PRO A 63 -1.96 10.68 -62.55
C PRO A 63 -0.88 10.80 -63.64
N THR A 64 -0.97 9.97 -64.68
CA THR A 64 -0.11 10.00 -65.86
C THR A 64 -0.81 10.70 -67.03
N GLY A 65 -0.06 11.07 -68.08
CA GLY A 65 -0.61 11.66 -69.32
C GLY A 65 -1.21 13.06 -69.14
N THR A 66 -2.28 13.38 -69.89
CA THR A 66 -2.98 14.68 -69.90
C THR A 66 -3.73 14.98 -68.59
N HIS A 67 -3.66 14.11 -67.59
CA HIS A 67 -4.36 14.24 -66.31
C HIS A 67 -3.46 14.68 -65.14
N LYS A 68 -2.24 15.15 -65.40
CA LYS A 68 -1.22 15.52 -64.39
C LYS A 68 -1.71 16.48 -63.27
N LYS A 69 -2.77 17.27 -63.51
CA LYS A 69 -3.37 18.20 -62.53
C LYS A 69 -4.67 17.68 -61.87
N LYS A 70 -5.22 16.53 -62.29
CA LYS A 70 -6.54 16.05 -61.83
C LYS A 70 -6.45 15.28 -60.51
N ARG A 71 -7.49 15.42 -59.66
CA ARG A 71 -7.64 14.67 -58.40
C ARG A 71 -7.97 13.19 -58.69
N CYS A 72 -7.47 12.29 -57.87
CA CYS A 72 -7.90 10.90 -57.86
C CYS A 72 -9.06 10.73 -56.88
N THR A 73 -10.21 10.23 -57.34
CA THR A 73 -11.35 9.89 -56.49
C THR A 73 -11.66 8.41 -56.60
N GLY A 74 -12.18 7.81 -55.52
CA GLY A 74 -12.46 6.38 -55.52
C GLY A 74 -12.95 5.87 -54.16
N THR A 75 -12.85 4.56 -53.97
CA THR A 75 -13.19 3.86 -52.72
C THR A 75 -12.09 2.90 -52.29
N VAL A 76 -11.97 2.69 -50.98
CA VAL A 76 -11.17 1.63 -50.37
C VAL A 76 -12.11 0.66 -49.67
N GLN A 77 -11.89 -0.63 -49.85
CA GLN A 77 -12.62 -1.71 -49.18
C GLN A 77 -11.64 -2.76 -48.67
N ALA A 78 -11.82 -3.23 -47.44
CA ALA A 78 -11.07 -4.35 -46.88
C ALA A 78 -11.85 -5.65 -47.05
N LYS A 79 -11.17 -6.74 -47.42
CA LYS A 79 -11.71 -8.09 -47.51
C LYS A 79 -10.95 -9.05 -46.60
N VAL A 80 -11.67 -9.77 -45.74
CA VAL A 80 -11.13 -10.74 -44.77
C VAL A 80 -11.93 -12.03 -44.87
N GLY A 81 -11.31 -13.14 -45.26
CA GLY A 81 -11.98 -14.45 -45.32
C GLY A 81 -13.28 -14.46 -46.12
N GLY A 82 -13.32 -13.79 -47.28
CA GLY A 82 -14.53 -13.65 -48.11
C GLY A 82 -15.46 -12.49 -47.72
N LEU A 83 -15.38 -12.00 -46.48
CA LEU A 83 -16.21 -10.88 -45.99
C LEU A 83 -15.65 -9.52 -46.43
N SER A 84 -16.53 -8.63 -46.91
CA SER A 84 -16.16 -7.29 -47.37
C SER A 84 -16.59 -6.20 -46.38
N SER A 85 -15.74 -5.19 -46.18
CA SER A 85 -16.08 -4.01 -45.36
C SER A 85 -17.00 -3.06 -46.13
N ALA A 86 -17.57 -2.08 -45.43
CA ALA A 86 -18.14 -0.91 -46.09
C ALA A 86 -17.07 -0.21 -46.95
N LYS A 87 -17.48 0.38 -48.08
CA LYS A 87 -16.60 1.14 -48.97
C LYS A 87 -16.35 2.54 -48.37
N THR A 88 -15.09 2.89 -48.12
CA THR A 88 -14.71 4.23 -47.67
C THR A 88 -14.28 5.07 -48.87
N ARG A 89 -14.97 6.19 -49.12
CA ARG A 89 -14.64 7.10 -50.23
C ARG A 89 -13.34 7.86 -49.95
N PHE A 90 -12.58 8.15 -51.01
CA PHE A 90 -11.40 9.01 -50.93
C PHE A 90 -11.34 10.03 -52.07
N SER A 91 -10.62 11.13 -51.83
CA SER A 91 -10.30 12.13 -52.83
C SER A 91 -8.91 12.72 -52.52
N VAL A 92 -7.97 12.58 -53.44
CA VAL A 92 -6.56 12.94 -53.25
C VAL A 92 -6.09 13.84 -54.39
N LYS A 93 -5.44 14.96 -54.05
CA LYS A 93 -4.84 15.86 -55.05
C LYS A 93 -3.70 15.16 -55.80
N ALA A 94 -3.48 15.53 -57.06
CA ALA A 94 -2.37 15.00 -57.85
C ALA A 94 -1.03 15.12 -57.10
N LYS A 95 -0.18 14.10 -57.20
CA LYS A 95 1.14 13.99 -56.54
C LYS A 95 1.10 14.02 -54.99
N ARG A 96 -0.08 13.91 -54.37
CA ARG A 96 -0.23 13.82 -52.90
C ARG A 96 -0.69 12.42 -52.49
N SER A 97 -0.64 12.15 -51.19
CA SER A 97 -1.18 10.95 -50.57
C SER A 97 -2.15 11.31 -49.45
N LYS A 98 -3.16 10.48 -49.21
CA LYS A 98 -4.08 10.63 -48.06
C LYS A 98 -4.22 9.30 -47.34
N THR A 99 -4.25 9.34 -46.01
CA THR A 99 -4.62 8.17 -45.19
C THR A 99 -6.14 8.05 -45.11
N VAL A 100 -6.65 6.88 -45.47
CA VAL A 100 -8.07 6.52 -45.41
C VAL A 100 -8.22 5.47 -44.31
N ARG A 101 -9.06 5.74 -43.31
CA ARG A 101 -9.35 4.78 -42.24
C ARG A 101 -10.51 3.89 -42.66
N VAL A 102 -10.24 2.61 -42.89
CA VAL A 102 -11.26 1.60 -43.26
C VAL A 102 -11.69 0.87 -42.00
N ARG A 103 -12.99 0.93 -41.66
CA ARG A 103 -13.54 0.21 -40.50
C ARG A 103 -13.86 -1.24 -40.89
N LEU A 104 -13.27 -2.19 -40.18
CA LEU A 104 -13.59 -3.61 -40.32
C LEU A 104 -14.96 -3.88 -39.66
N SER A 105 -15.75 -4.78 -40.25
CA SER A 105 -17.00 -5.23 -39.64
C SER A 105 -16.73 -6.17 -38.46
N THR A 106 -17.72 -6.35 -37.59
CA THR A 106 -17.63 -7.30 -36.45
C THR A 106 -17.29 -8.71 -36.93
N ALA A 107 -17.86 -9.17 -38.05
CA ALA A 107 -17.56 -10.48 -38.61
C ALA A 107 -16.12 -10.57 -39.15
N GLN A 108 -15.60 -9.48 -39.76
CA GLN A 108 -14.21 -9.42 -40.18
C GLN A 108 -13.24 -9.42 -39.01
N LEU A 109 -13.54 -8.69 -37.93
CA LEU A 109 -12.73 -8.68 -36.70
C LEU A 109 -12.71 -10.06 -36.04
N ARG A 110 -13.87 -10.73 -35.93
CA ARG A 110 -13.94 -12.14 -35.46
C ARG A 110 -13.08 -13.05 -36.33
N ALA A 111 -13.14 -12.91 -37.66
CA ALA A 111 -12.32 -13.70 -38.57
C ALA A 111 -10.81 -13.47 -38.40
N ILE A 112 -10.36 -12.26 -38.02
CA ILE A 112 -8.94 -11.99 -37.71
C ILE A 112 -8.57 -12.60 -36.35
N ASN A 113 -9.43 -12.47 -35.34
CA ASN A 113 -9.19 -12.95 -33.98
C ASN A 113 -9.20 -14.48 -33.88
N GLN A 114 -9.97 -15.17 -34.72
CA GLN A 114 -9.98 -16.64 -34.79
C GLN A 114 -8.73 -17.22 -35.49
N ALA A 115 -7.92 -16.40 -36.15
CA ALA A 115 -6.68 -16.88 -36.76
C ALA A 115 -5.58 -17.02 -35.71
N LYS A 116 -4.75 -18.07 -35.81
CA LYS A 116 -3.56 -18.25 -34.95
C LYS A 116 -2.77 -16.93 -34.87
N SER A 117 -2.45 -16.47 -33.66
CA SER A 117 -1.74 -15.22 -33.35
C SER A 117 -2.50 -13.88 -33.55
N ASN A 118 -3.82 -13.89 -33.73
CA ASN A 118 -4.63 -12.69 -34.01
C ASN A 118 -4.17 -11.94 -35.29
N ARG A 119 -3.63 -12.69 -36.26
CA ARG A 119 -3.08 -12.18 -37.52
C ARG A 119 -3.79 -12.86 -38.68
N ARG A 120 -4.34 -12.08 -39.61
CA ARG A 120 -4.91 -12.61 -40.85
C ARG A 120 -4.57 -11.74 -42.05
N THR A 121 -4.41 -12.38 -43.20
CA THR A 121 -4.22 -11.68 -44.47
C THR A 121 -5.51 -10.97 -44.87
N VAL A 122 -5.45 -9.64 -44.93
CA VAL A 122 -6.53 -8.77 -45.37
C VAL A 122 -6.20 -8.24 -46.77
N SER A 123 -7.16 -8.34 -47.68
CA SER A 123 -7.04 -7.79 -49.03
C SER A 123 -7.70 -6.41 -49.08
N PHE A 124 -6.92 -5.38 -49.34
CA PHE A 124 -7.41 -4.01 -49.55
C PHE A 124 -7.62 -3.79 -51.04
N VAL A 125 -8.88 -3.60 -51.44
CA VAL A 125 -9.29 -3.26 -52.80
C VAL A 125 -9.46 -1.76 -52.87
N VAL A 126 -8.60 -1.10 -53.65
CA VAL A 126 -8.68 0.34 -53.92
C VAL A 126 -9.18 0.54 -55.33
N THR A 127 -10.39 1.06 -55.47
CA THR A 127 -11.03 1.34 -56.76
C THR A 127 -11.02 2.84 -57.02
N SER A 128 -10.21 3.28 -57.98
CA SER A 128 -10.24 4.64 -58.54
C SER A 128 -11.41 4.74 -59.52
N SER A 129 -12.21 5.81 -59.42
CA SER A 129 -13.28 6.17 -60.38
C SER A 129 -12.86 7.30 -61.31
N LYS A 130 -12.00 8.22 -60.85
CA LYS A 130 -11.44 9.33 -61.65
C LYS A 130 -9.95 9.48 -61.34
N PRO A 131 -9.09 9.86 -62.31
CA PRO A 131 -9.44 10.23 -63.69
C PRO A 131 -9.73 9.03 -64.61
N ARG A 132 -9.33 7.81 -64.23
CA ARG A 132 -9.66 6.56 -64.94
C ARG A 132 -10.13 5.51 -63.94
N LYS A 133 -11.08 4.67 -64.36
CA LYS A 133 -11.53 3.53 -63.58
C LYS A 133 -10.42 2.49 -63.51
N ALA A 134 -9.95 2.17 -62.31
CA ALA A 134 -8.91 1.17 -62.08
C ALA A 134 -9.06 0.57 -60.68
N ALA A 135 -8.72 -0.70 -60.50
CA ALA A 135 -8.71 -1.36 -59.20
C ALA A 135 -7.32 -1.92 -58.91
N VAL A 136 -6.86 -1.72 -57.68
CA VAL A 136 -5.60 -2.29 -57.17
C VAL A 136 -5.92 -3.09 -55.92
N VAL A 137 -5.48 -4.34 -55.87
CA VAL A 137 -5.60 -5.20 -54.69
C VAL A 137 -4.25 -5.32 -54.01
N LYS A 138 -4.20 -5.09 -52.69
CA LYS A 138 -3.01 -5.34 -51.87
C LYS A 138 -3.35 -6.21 -50.67
N LYS A 139 -2.60 -7.30 -50.52
CA LYS A 139 -2.70 -8.21 -49.38
C LYS A 139 -1.71 -7.79 -48.29
N ARG A 140 -2.17 -7.70 -47.05
CA ARG A 140 -1.33 -7.39 -45.87
C ARG A 140 -1.80 -8.19 -44.68
N ILE A 141 -0.86 -8.62 -43.85
CA ILE A 141 -1.17 -9.24 -42.56
C ILE A 141 -1.58 -8.11 -41.62
N VAL A 142 -2.83 -8.16 -41.15
CA VAL A 142 -3.34 -7.21 -40.16
C VAL A 142 -3.43 -7.91 -38.82
N LYS A 143 -2.84 -7.29 -37.80
CA LYS A 143 -3.03 -7.61 -36.38
C LYS A 143 -4.06 -6.63 -35.82
N VAL A 144 -5.03 -7.13 -35.06
CA VAL A 144 -5.98 -6.29 -34.31
C VAL A 144 -5.38 -6.02 -32.95
N ALA A 145 -5.21 -4.74 -32.60
CA ALA A 145 -4.84 -4.36 -31.25
C ALA A 145 -6.01 -4.71 -30.30
N ALA A 146 -5.72 -5.43 -29.22
CA ALA A 146 -6.72 -5.72 -28.21
C ALA A 146 -7.20 -4.40 -27.57
N PRO A 147 -8.52 -4.21 -27.33
CA PRO A 147 -9.02 -2.99 -26.70
C PRO A 147 -8.68 -2.89 -25.22
N GLY A 148 -8.14 -3.96 -24.61
CA GLY A 148 -7.47 -3.93 -23.32
C GLY A 148 -6.42 -5.02 -23.19
N LYS A 149 -5.66 -4.99 -22.09
CA LYS A 149 -4.63 -5.97 -21.74
C LYS A 149 -4.75 -6.33 -20.26
N VAL A 150 -4.46 -7.59 -19.94
CA VAL A 150 -4.14 -7.99 -18.55
C VAL A 150 -2.75 -7.44 -18.27
N ILE A 151 -2.63 -6.64 -17.21
CA ILE A 151 -1.35 -6.09 -16.75
C ILE A 151 -0.72 -7.06 -15.78
N ASP A 152 -1.53 -7.53 -14.84
CA ASP A 152 -1.07 -8.30 -13.71
C ASP A 152 -2.15 -9.30 -13.26
N LEU A 153 -1.70 -10.41 -12.68
CA LEU A 153 -2.52 -11.46 -12.10
C LEU A 153 -1.87 -11.81 -10.76
N ALA A 154 -2.59 -11.59 -9.67
CA ALA A 154 -2.11 -11.90 -8.33
C ALA A 154 -1.66 -13.36 -8.26
N THR A 155 -0.53 -13.58 -7.61
CA THR A 155 0.08 -14.90 -7.42
C THR A 155 -0.56 -15.69 -6.29
N THR A 156 -1.34 -15.02 -5.44
CA THR A 156 -1.99 -15.65 -4.29
C THR A 156 -3.48 -15.30 -4.27
N PRO A 157 -4.38 -16.28 -4.05
CA PRO A 157 -5.78 -15.99 -3.74
C PRO A 157 -5.90 -15.30 -2.37
N THR A 158 -6.84 -14.38 -2.22
CA THR A 158 -7.26 -13.85 -0.92
C THR A 158 -7.81 -14.95 -0.03
N ALA A 159 -7.88 -14.70 1.28
CA ALA A 159 -8.47 -15.62 2.27
C ALA A 159 -9.89 -16.11 1.90
N ASP A 160 -10.70 -15.29 1.20
CA ASP A 160 -12.04 -15.67 0.74
C ASP A 160 -12.06 -16.39 -0.63
N GLY A 161 -10.89 -16.83 -1.10
CA GLY A 161 -10.70 -17.59 -2.32
C GLY A 161 -10.85 -16.77 -3.60
N ARG A 162 -10.55 -15.46 -3.58
CA ARG A 162 -10.59 -14.61 -4.77
C ARG A 162 -9.19 -14.30 -5.28
N VAL A 163 -8.99 -14.40 -6.58
CA VAL A 163 -7.72 -14.00 -7.22
C VAL A 163 -7.90 -12.63 -7.87
N GLY A 164 -7.08 -11.66 -7.46
CA GLY A 164 -7.03 -10.32 -8.05
C GLY A 164 -6.37 -10.34 -9.43
N PHE A 165 -6.86 -9.52 -10.36
CA PHE A 165 -6.15 -9.22 -11.60
C PHE A 165 -6.38 -7.77 -12.03
N THR A 166 -5.36 -7.19 -12.65
CA THR A 166 -5.36 -5.80 -13.11
C THR A 166 -5.58 -5.76 -14.62
N PHE A 167 -6.65 -5.07 -15.05
CA PHE A 167 -6.98 -4.94 -16.47
C PHE A 167 -6.94 -3.47 -16.93
N ALA A 168 -6.14 -3.19 -17.97
CA ALA A 168 -6.12 -1.89 -18.63
C ALA A 168 -6.98 -1.86 -19.88
N CYS A 169 -7.95 -0.93 -19.93
CA CYS A 169 -8.69 -0.61 -21.14
C CYS A 169 -7.95 0.45 -21.96
N VAL A 170 -7.31 0.05 -23.06
CA VAL A 170 -6.56 0.95 -23.96
C VAL A 170 -7.46 1.62 -25.01
N SER A 171 -8.73 1.27 -25.06
CA SER A 171 -9.68 1.85 -25.99
C SER A 171 -10.18 3.23 -25.54
N THR A 172 -10.64 4.03 -26.51
CA THR A 172 -11.34 5.30 -26.28
C THR A 172 -12.80 5.11 -25.87
N ARG A 173 -13.24 3.87 -25.65
CA ARG A 173 -14.57 3.49 -25.15
C ARG A 173 -14.38 2.49 -24.01
N ALA A 174 -15.35 2.42 -23.11
CA ALA A 174 -15.31 1.46 -22.01
C ALA A 174 -15.18 0.02 -22.54
N CYS A 175 -14.36 -0.77 -21.83
CA CYS A 175 -14.18 -2.18 -22.05
C CYS A 175 -15.14 -2.93 -21.14
N THR A 176 -16.11 -3.63 -21.72
CA THR A 176 -17.06 -4.48 -20.97
C THR A 176 -16.91 -5.93 -21.41
N GLY A 177 -17.10 -6.86 -20.50
CA GLY A 177 -16.95 -8.29 -20.78
C GLY A 177 -17.12 -9.16 -19.53
N SER A 178 -16.50 -10.32 -19.57
CA SER A 178 -16.39 -11.20 -18.41
C SER A 178 -14.99 -11.81 -18.31
N ALA A 179 -14.54 -12.13 -17.10
CA ALA A 179 -13.32 -12.85 -16.83
C ALA A 179 -13.63 -14.26 -16.28
N THR A 180 -12.79 -15.22 -16.64
CA THR A 180 -12.76 -16.57 -16.06
C THR A 180 -11.31 -16.94 -15.81
N LEU A 181 -11.05 -17.66 -14.73
CA LEU A 181 -9.71 -18.12 -14.35
C LEU A 181 -9.68 -19.64 -14.38
N ARG A 182 -8.71 -20.22 -15.10
CA ARG A 182 -8.49 -21.67 -15.14
C ARG A 182 -7.30 -22.01 -14.25
N VAL A 183 -7.50 -22.91 -13.29
CA VAL A 183 -6.54 -23.32 -12.26
C VAL A 183 -6.66 -24.84 -12.15
N GLY A 184 -5.56 -25.58 -12.28
CA GLY A 184 -5.57 -27.04 -12.16
C GLY A 184 -6.45 -27.74 -13.19
N GLY A 185 -6.62 -27.13 -14.37
CA GLY A 185 -7.51 -27.63 -15.41
C GLY A 185 -8.99 -27.28 -15.23
N VAL A 186 -9.39 -26.69 -14.10
CA VAL A 186 -10.77 -26.30 -13.78
C VAL A 186 -10.97 -24.80 -14.01
N THR A 187 -12.06 -24.43 -14.70
CA THR A 187 -12.40 -23.03 -15.01
C THR A 187 -13.43 -22.48 -14.02
N SER A 188 -13.19 -21.27 -13.51
CA SER A 188 -14.07 -20.57 -12.59
C SER A 188 -15.41 -20.16 -13.24
N ALA A 189 -16.36 -19.73 -12.41
CA ALA A 189 -17.51 -18.97 -12.88
C ALA A 189 -17.07 -17.64 -13.55
N LYS A 190 -17.96 -17.09 -14.39
CA LYS A 190 -17.72 -15.81 -15.07
C LYS A 190 -17.90 -14.64 -14.11
N THR A 191 -16.87 -13.82 -13.93
CA THR A 191 -16.99 -12.52 -13.27
C THR A 191 -17.26 -11.44 -14.31
N ALA A 192 -18.25 -10.56 -14.10
CA ALA A 192 -18.48 -9.41 -14.97
C ALA A 192 -17.32 -8.40 -14.88
N LEU A 193 -16.92 -7.83 -16.02
CA LEU A 193 -15.85 -6.83 -16.13
C LEU A 193 -16.39 -5.57 -16.81
N SER A 194 -16.15 -4.41 -16.19
CA SER A 194 -16.40 -3.10 -16.78
C SER A 194 -15.30 -2.12 -16.38
N VAL A 195 -14.56 -1.63 -17.36
CA VAL A 195 -13.43 -0.70 -17.19
C VAL A 195 -13.64 0.50 -18.10
N ALA A 196 -13.59 1.71 -17.52
CA ALA A 196 -13.76 2.95 -18.26
C ALA A 196 -12.67 3.12 -19.35
N ALA A 197 -12.97 3.93 -20.36
CA ALA A 197 -12.04 4.21 -21.45
C ALA A 197 -10.71 4.78 -20.92
N LYS A 198 -9.57 4.27 -21.39
CA LYS A 198 -8.22 4.70 -20.97
C LYS A 198 -7.97 4.59 -19.45
N ARG A 199 -8.67 3.70 -18.75
CA ARG A 199 -8.46 3.44 -17.33
C ARG A 199 -7.97 2.01 -17.09
N THR A 200 -7.36 1.82 -15.93
CA THR A 200 -6.99 0.53 -15.38
C THR A 200 -7.92 0.23 -14.21
N ARG A 201 -8.27 -1.03 -14.00
CA ARG A 201 -9.07 -1.47 -12.86
C ARG A 201 -8.63 -2.84 -12.40
N THR A 202 -8.46 -2.99 -11.10
CA THR A 202 -8.30 -4.29 -10.43
C THR A 202 -9.68 -4.88 -10.16
N THR A 203 -9.83 -6.17 -10.45
CA THR A 203 -11.06 -6.92 -10.17
C THR A 203 -10.71 -8.35 -9.77
N PHE A 204 -11.68 -9.09 -9.25
CA PHE A 204 -11.44 -10.38 -8.63
C PHE A 204 -12.20 -11.51 -9.32
N VAL A 205 -11.59 -12.69 -9.42
CA VAL A 205 -12.27 -13.93 -9.81
C VAL A 205 -12.33 -14.86 -8.61
N LYS A 206 -13.53 -15.27 -8.21
CA LYS A 206 -13.71 -16.26 -7.13
C LYS A 206 -13.37 -17.66 -7.64
N LEU A 207 -12.49 -18.35 -6.92
CA LEU A 207 -12.15 -19.75 -7.16
C LEU A 207 -13.33 -20.64 -6.74
N SER A 208 -13.60 -21.66 -7.54
CA SER A 208 -14.52 -22.73 -7.15
C SER A 208 -13.87 -23.67 -6.13
N SER A 209 -14.67 -24.40 -5.36
CA SER A 209 -14.14 -25.39 -4.40
C SER A 209 -13.26 -26.45 -5.07
N ALA A 210 -13.48 -26.76 -6.35
CA ALA A 210 -12.61 -27.68 -7.11
C ALA A 210 -11.25 -27.05 -7.46
N GLN A 211 -11.20 -25.74 -7.69
CA GLN A 211 -9.95 -25.02 -7.93
C GLN A 211 -9.16 -24.83 -6.64
N LEU A 212 -9.83 -24.54 -5.52
CA LEU A 212 -9.20 -24.46 -4.20
C LEU A 212 -8.57 -25.81 -3.83
N ARG A 213 -9.31 -26.91 -3.95
CA ARG A 213 -8.74 -28.27 -3.74
C ARG A 213 -7.58 -28.60 -4.66
N ALA A 214 -7.61 -28.15 -5.92
CA ALA A 214 -6.50 -28.38 -6.85
C ALA A 214 -5.26 -27.55 -6.49
N LEU A 215 -5.45 -26.38 -5.87
CA LEU A 215 -4.38 -25.53 -5.36
C LEU A 215 -3.79 -26.11 -4.07
N GLU A 216 -4.64 -26.54 -3.12
CA GLU A 216 -4.24 -27.24 -1.88
C GLU A 216 -3.48 -28.54 -2.18
N ALA A 217 -3.95 -29.34 -3.14
CA ALA A 217 -3.29 -30.57 -3.56
C ALA A 217 -1.91 -30.36 -4.21
N ALA A 218 -1.57 -29.11 -4.58
CA ALA A 218 -0.26 -28.79 -5.13
C ALA A 218 0.85 -28.72 -4.06
N GLN A 219 0.54 -28.80 -2.75
CA GLN A 219 1.49 -28.90 -1.63
C GLN A 219 2.72 -27.99 -1.76
N GLY A 220 2.52 -26.66 -1.83
CA GLY A 220 3.62 -25.67 -2.00
C GLY A 220 4.09 -25.48 -3.45
N GLY A 221 3.56 -26.28 -4.40
CA GLY A 221 3.83 -26.12 -5.82
C GLY A 221 3.05 -24.98 -6.46
N LYS A 222 3.73 -24.14 -7.24
CA LYS A 222 3.13 -23.15 -8.14
C LYS A 222 2.24 -23.86 -9.18
N LEU A 223 0.93 -23.65 -9.11
CA LEU A 223 -0.03 -24.20 -10.06
C LEU A 223 -0.27 -23.21 -11.21
N GLY A 224 -0.10 -23.68 -12.45
CA GLY A 224 -0.35 -22.83 -13.62
C GLY A 224 -1.78 -22.29 -13.65
N ALA A 225 -1.90 -20.97 -13.82
CA ALA A 225 -3.17 -20.26 -13.89
C ALA A 225 -3.31 -19.53 -15.23
N GLU A 226 -4.47 -19.68 -15.87
CA GLU A 226 -4.79 -19.01 -17.13
C GLU A 226 -6.05 -18.15 -16.95
N LEU A 227 -5.85 -16.82 -16.92
CA LEU A 227 -6.92 -15.85 -16.92
C LEU A 227 -7.38 -15.59 -18.35
N THR A 228 -8.68 -15.75 -18.62
CA THR A 228 -9.31 -15.37 -19.89
C THR A 228 -10.31 -14.24 -19.68
N VAL A 229 -10.05 -13.09 -20.31
CA VAL A 229 -10.97 -11.95 -20.36
C VAL A 229 -11.67 -11.91 -21.71
N ALA A 230 -12.95 -12.24 -21.73
CA ALA A 230 -13.81 -12.19 -22.92
C ALA A 230 -14.56 -10.85 -22.98
N LEU A 231 -14.05 -9.92 -23.78
CA LEU A 231 -14.66 -8.60 -23.99
C LEU A 231 -15.88 -8.71 -24.90
N THR A 232 -16.97 -8.03 -24.53
CA THR A 232 -18.17 -7.83 -25.33
C THR A 232 -18.21 -6.47 -26.02
N ALA A 233 -17.55 -5.45 -25.46
CA ALA A 233 -17.38 -4.13 -26.05
C ALA A 233 -15.98 -3.56 -25.70
N PRO A 234 -15.42 -2.66 -26.53
CA PRO A 234 -15.97 -2.12 -27.79
C PRO A 234 -15.86 -3.09 -28.97
N ILE A 235 -15.08 -4.17 -28.85
CA ILE A 235 -14.92 -5.23 -29.83
C ILE A 235 -15.00 -6.56 -29.09
N ARG A 236 -15.71 -7.54 -29.68
CA ARG A 236 -15.70 -8.91 -29.15
C ARG A 236 -14.35 -9.58 -29.39
N LEU A 237 -13.57 -9.77 -28.33
CA LEU A 237 -12.24 -10.37 -28.34
C LEU A 237 -11.97 -11.05 -26.99
N SER A 238 -11.18 -12.11 -26.99
CA SER A 238 -10.60 -12.69 -25.77
C SER A 238 -9.15 -12.28 -25.61
N VAL A 239 -8.78 -11.86 -24.40
CA VAL A 239 -7.40 -11.61 -23.99
C VAL A 239 -7.06 -12.63 -22.92
N THR A 240 -5.92 -13.31 -23.06
CA THR A 240 -5.42 -14.26 -22.07
C THR A 240 -4.24 -13.68 -21.31
N GLY A 241 -4.19 -13.92 -20.01
CA GLY A 241 -3.02 -13.74 -19.16
C GLY A 241 -2.68 -15.08 -18.53
N THR A 242 -1.40 -15.36 -18.37
CA THR A 242 -0.91 -16.57 -17.70
C THR A 242 -0.10 -16.16 -16.49
N GLY A 243 -0.29 -16.86 -15.38
CA GLY A 243 0.53 -16.74 -14.18
C GLY A 243 0.65 -18.09 -13.50
N ALA A 244 1.22 -18.10 -12.30
CA ALA A 244 1.13 -19.24 -11.42
C ALA A 244 0.50 -18.78 -10.10
N LEU A 245 -0.42 -19.59 -9.60
CA LEU A 245 -0.98 -19.40 -8.26
C LEU A 245 -0.25 -20.32 -7.31
N ALA A 246 0.13 -19.79 -6.17
CA ALA A 246 0.52 -20.58 -5.02
C ALA A 246 -0.61 -20.47 -3.98
N THR A 247 -0.81 -21.51 -3.18
CA THR A 247 -1.24 -21.27 -1.80
C THR A 247 -0.16 -20.41 -1.15
N GLU A 248 -0.53 -19.41 -0.37
CA GLU A 248 0.41 -18.59 0.41
C GLU A 248 1.31 -19.55 1.21
N ASN A 249 2.50 -19.82 0.67
CA ASN A 249 3.64 -20.49 1.27
C ASN A 249 4.86 -20.20 0.37
N ASP A 250 5.94 -19.76 1.00
CA ASP A 250 7.28 -19.47 0.47
C ASP A 250 7.51 -18.03 -0.02
N GLY A 251 7.32 -17.07 0.89
CA GLY A 251 8.12 -15.86 0.94
C GLY A 251 9.26 -16.04 1.96
N ASP A 252 10.36 -16.66 1.53
CA ASP A 252 11.64 -16.69 2.27
C ASP A 252 12.14 -15.26 2.47
N GLY A 253 11.76 -14.68 3.61
CA GLY A 253 12.25 -13.44 4.15
C GLY A 253 12.94 -13.72 5.48
N GLY A 254 14.16 -14.23 5.40
CA GLY A 254 15.28 -13.60 6.12
C GLY A 254 15.25 -13.53 7.65
N ASP A 255 14.60 -14.46 8.35
CA ASP A 255 14.85 -14.66 9.77
C ASP A 255 15.50 -16.04 9.91
N GLY A 256 16.83 -16.06 10.07
CA GLY A 256 17.60 -17.30 10.21
C GLY A 256 17.14 -18.13 11.42
N GLY A 257 16.20 -19.04 11.18
CA GLY A 257 15.71 -20.03 12.14
C GLY A 257 14.97 -21.13 11.38
N GLY A 258 15.67 -22.22 11.05
CA GLY A 258 15.16 -23.28 10.20
C GLY A 258 13.92 -24.01 10.73
N GLY A 259 13.11 -24.52 9.79
CA GLY A 259 12.10 -25.54 10.04
C GLY A 259 10.69 -25.11 9.61
N HIS A 260 10.24 -25.58 8.46
CA HIS A 260 8.84 -25.48 8.07
C HIS A 260 8.03 -26.45 8.95
N ASP A 261 7.56 -25.99 10.12
CA ASP A 261 6.47 -26.56 10.94
C ASP A 261 6.09 -25.71 12.18
N HIS A 262 6.56 -24.47 12.31
CA HIS A 262 6.52 -23.76 13.58
C HIS A 262 5.18 -23.07 13.86
N VAL A 263 4.30 -23.78 14.57
CA VAL A 263 3.47 -23.14 15.59
C VAL A 263 4.41 -22.29 16.44
N LEU A 264 4.16 -20.99 16.53
CA LEU A 264 4.92 -20.12 17.42
C LEU A 264 4.73 -20.62 18.84
N GLU A 265 5.82 -21.01 19.51
CA GLU A 265 5.78 -21.41 20.91
C GLU A 265 5.50 -20.17 21.76
N LEU A 266 4.23 -20.00 22.12
CA LEU A 266 3.79 -18.93 23.00
C LEU A 266 3.88 -19.39 24.45
N ASP A 267 4.48 -18.54 25.27
CA ASP A 267 4.52 -18.80 26.70
C ASP A 267 3.15 -18.53 27.33
N PRO A 268 2.73 -19.35 28.30
CA PRO A 268 1.45 -19.16 28.98
C PRO A 268 1.41 -17.93 29.90
N ASP A 269 2.57 -17.48 30.40
CA ASP A 269 2.69 -16.50 31.50
C ASP A 269 3.36 -15.19 31.07
N ILE A 270 4.12 -15.19 29.97
CA ILE A 270 4.89 -14.02 29.51
C ILE A 270 4.64 -13.77 28.02
N SER A 271 4.31 -12.53 27.66
CA SER A 271 4.12 -12.17 26.24
C SER A 271 5.42 -12.25 25.44
N GLN A 272 5.30 -12.44 24.13
CA GLN A 272 6.45 -12.35 23.21
C GLN A 272 7.09 -10.96 23.23
N ALA A 273 6.27 -9.91 23.37
CA ALA A 273 6.75 -8.54 23.53
C ALA A 273 7.61 -8.36 24.79
N TYR A 274 7.37 -9.13 25.85
CA TYR A 274 8.24 -9.12 27.02
C TYR A 274 9.47 -10.03 26.83
N LYS A 275 9.30 -11.21 26.20
CA LYS A 275 10.34 -12.24 26.07
C LYS A 275 11.44 -11.97 25.04
N ALA A 276 11.07 -11.50 23.85
CA ALA A 276 11.92 -11.59 22.66
C ALA A 276 13.05 -10.53 22.63
N GLY A 277 13.59 -10.16 23.79
CA GLY A 277 14.62 -9.12 23.94
C GLY A 277 14.06 -7.70 24.11
N ALA A 278 12.77 -7.57 24.45
CA ALA A 278 12.03 -6.31 24.53
C ALA A 278 11.63 -5.90 25.97
N SER A 279 12.08 -6.61 27.01
CA SER A 279 12.51 -5.90 28.22
C SER A 279 13.74 -5.09 27.81
N TRP A 280 13.55 -3.80 27.57
CA TRP A 280 14.58 -2.86 27.16
C TRP A 280 15.94 -3.19 27.83
N THR A 281 17.01 -3.19 27.03
CA THR A 281 18.35 -3.40 27.55
C THR A 281 19.04 -2.04 27.65
N PRO A 282 19.54 -1.65 28.84
CA PRO A 282 20.26 -0.40 29.01
C PRO A 282 21.42 -0.30 28.00
N SER A 283 21.44 0.81 27.28
CA SER A 283 22.56 1.25 26.46
C SER A 283 23.64 1.94 27.31
N SER A 284 24.73 2.37 26.67
CA SER A 284 25.77 3.15 27.35
C SER A 284 25.34 4.54 27.80
N TYR A 285 24.17 5.02 27.36
CA TYR A 285 23.63 6.33 27.72
C TYR A 285 22.61 6.26 28.86
N ASP A 286 22.18 5.05 29.20
CA ASP A 286 21.10 4.82 30.14
C ASP A 286 21.66 4.64 31.54
N THR A 287 20.97 5.23 32.51
CA THR A 287 21.39 5.20 33.92
C THR A 287 20.45 4.39 34.80
N CYS A 288 19.28 4.01 34.27
CA CYS A 288 18.41 3.02 34.88
C CYS A 288 18.86 1.60 34.52
N THR A 289 18.51 0.66 35.38
CA THR A 289 18.72 -0.78 35.21
C THR A 289 17.54 -1.43 34.49
N ALA A 290 17.76 -2.61 33.90
CA ALA A 290 16.68 -3.37 33.27
C ALA A 290 15.62 -3.80 34.30
N GLU A 291 16.03 -4.06 35.54
CA GLU A 291 15.14 -4.36 36.65
C GLU A 291 14.20 -3.17 36.93
N GLU A 292 14.72 -1.94 37.00
CA GLU A 292 13.92 -0.72 37.18
C GLU A 292 12.94 -0.48 36.00
N HIS A 293 13.30 -0.88 34.77
CA HIS A 293 12.38 -0.82 33.62
C HIS A 293 11.25 -1.84 33.77
N ASN A 294 11.60 -3.07 34.17
CA ASN A 294 10.66 -4.16 34.34
C ASN A 294 9.66 -3.95 35.50
N GLU A 295 9.92 -3.03 36.44
CA GLU A 295 8.96 -2.62 37.47
C GLU A 295 7.67 -2.01 36.87
N PHE A 296 7.74 -1.50 35.64
CA PHE A 296 6.59 -0.94 34.90
C PHE A 296 5.83 -1.97 34.06
N ALA A 297 6.17 -3.26 34.18
CA ALA A 297 5.46 -4.32 33.50
C ALA A 297 4.01 -4.43 34.01
N VAL A 298 3.11 -4.81 33.11
CA VAL A 298 1.68 -4.90 33.36
C VAL A 298 1.15 -6.29 33.03
N ILE A 299 0.04 -6.65 33.64
CA ILE A 299 -0.66 -7.89 33.36
C ILE A 299 -1.75 -7.64 32.32
N GLY A 300 -1.64 -8.30 31.17
CA GLY A 300 -2.63 -8.24 30.11
C GLY A 300 -3.92 -9.01 30.44
N PRO A 301 -4.97 -8.91 29.62
CA PRO A 301 -6.23 -9.61 29.86
C PRO A 301 -6.16 -11.14 29.66
N ASP A 302 -5.13 -11.67 28.99
CA ASP A 302 -4.72 -13.10 29.05
C ASP A 302 -3.79 -13.38 30.23
N GLY A 303 -3.73 -12.52 31.24
CA GLY A 303 -2.90 -12.70 32.42
C GLY A 303 -1.41 -12.93 32.15
N LYS A 304 -0.91 -12.64 30.94
CA LYS A 304 0.53 -12.64 30.66
C LYS A 304 1.16 -11.33 31.11
N ILE A 305 2.45 -11.36 31.37
CA ILE A 305 3.26 -10.15 31.61
C ILE A 305 3.58 -9.47 30.27
N TYR A 306 3.34 -8.17 30.20
CA TYR A 306 3.66 -7.29 29.07
C TYR A 306 4.52 -6.12 29.54
N PRO A 307 5.36 -5.54 28.65
CA PRO A 307 5.87 -4.20 28.87
C PRO A 307 4.70 -3.22 29.03
N GLY A 308 4.92 -2.20 29.86
CA GLY A 308 3.95 -1.15 30.15
C GLY A 308 4.58 0.23 29.98
N TRP A 309 3.79 1.27 30.25
CA TRP A 309 4.30 2.63 30.19
C TRP A 309 5.17 2.95 31.41
N HIS A 310 6.30 3.60 31.18
CA HIS A 310 7.15 4.20 32.21
C HIS A 310 7.44 5.68 31.88
N PRO A 311 7.75 6.53 32.88
CA PRO A 311 8.27 7.87 32.62
C PRO A 311 9.68 7.78 32.00
N PRO A 312 10.10 8.72 31.14
CA PRO A 312 11.45 8.70 30.53
C PRO A 312 12.58 8.83 31.56
N VAL A 313 12.30 9.50 32.69
CA VAL A 313 13.16 9.62 33.85
C VAL A 313 12.44 9.04 35.06
N LEU A 314 13.10 8.11 35.75
CA LEU A 314 12.65 7.52 37.01
C LEU A 314 13.26 8.31 38.17
N GLU A 315 12.41 8.83 39.04
CA GLU A 315 12.82 9.38 40.33
C GLU A 315 12.85 8.23 41.36
N ARG A 316 14.01 8.00 41.98
CA ARG A 316 14.22 6.97 43.00
C ARG A 316 13.81 7.48 44.37
N GLU A 317 13.47 6.56 45.27
CA GLU A 317 13.10 6.89 46.66
C GLU A 317 14.21 7.63 47.44
N ASP A 318 15.47 7.43 47.06
CA ASP A 318 16.63 8.10 47.65
C ASP A 318 16.81 9.56 47.17
N GLY A 319 15.91 10.05 46.31
CA GLY A 319 15.96 11.37 45.70
C GLY A 319 16.94 11.49 44.53
N GLY A 320 17.57 10.39 44.11
CA GLY A 320 18.28 10.31 42.85
C GLY A 320 17.33 10.14 41.67
N SER A 321 17.80 10.38 40.46
CA SER A 321 17.06 10.08 39.24
C SER A 321 17.92 9.29 38.25
N CYS A 322 17.25 8.53 37.40
CA CYS A 322 17.88 7.83 36.28
C CYS A 322 17.02 7.95 35.03
N THR A 323 17.62 7.73 33.86
CA THR A 323 16.92 7.75 32.56
C THR A 323 16.98 6.39 31.88
N PHE A 324 15.88 6.04 31.19
CA PHE A 324 15.80 4.87 30.31
C PHE A 324 16.26 5.16 28.88
N GLY A 325 16.63 6.42 28.57
CA GLY A 325 17.09 6.86 27.23
C GLY A 325 16.04 6.76 26.12
N HIS A 326 14.79 6.48 26.47
CA HIS A 326 13.66 6.50 25.56
C HIS A 326 12.37 6.90 26.29
N GLU A 327 11.37 7.29 25.52
CA GLU A 327 10.05 7.74 26.01
C GLU A 327 8.92 6.88 25.44
N HIS A 328 7.78 6.81 26.13
CA HIS A 328 6.57 6.14 25.64
C HIS A 328 5.39 7.10 25.43
N GLY A 329 5.64 8.39 25.23
CA GLY A 329 4.61 9.41 25.05
C GLY A 329 4.01 9.94 26.35
N ASP A 330 2.70 10.10 26.39
CA ASP A 330 1.97 10.65 27.53
C ASP A 330 1.73 9.59 28.61
N ASP A 331 1.69 10.00 29.87
CA ASP A 331 1.28 9.11 30.95
C ASP A 331 -0.19 8.70 30.75
N PRO A 332 -0.51 7.41 30.52
CA PRO A 332 -1.87 6.98 30.28
C PRO A 332 -2.79 7.32 31.46
N ARG A 333 -2.26 7.45 32.68
CA ARG A 333 -3.01 7.79 33.91
C ARG A 333 -3.54 9.23 33.90
N ALA A 334 -3.01 10.10 33.03
CA ALA A 334 -3.53 11.45 32.84
C ALA A 334 -4.80 11.50 31.97
N SER A 335 -5.21 10.37 31.35
CA SER A 335 -6.43 10.32 30.56
C SER A 335 -7.67 10.15 31.43
N ASP A 336 -8.73 10.88 31.10
CA ASP A 336 -10.07 10.66 31.70
C ASP A 336 -10.63 9.27 31.38
N LEU A 337 -10.08 8.60 30.35
CA LEU A 337 -10.44 7.24 29.95
C LEU A 337 -9.60 6.15 30.61
N TYR A 338 -8.59 6.48 31.42
CA TYR A 338 -7.67 5.47 31.96
C TYR A 338 -8.40 4.39 32.76
N ALA A 339 -9.17 4.81 33.78
CA ALA A 339 -9.92 3.88 34.63
C ALA A 339 -10.94 3.05 33.83
N TRP A 340 -11.62 3.68 32.86
CA TRP A 340 -12.57 2.99 31.97
C TRP A 340 -11.89 1.94 31.10
N THR A 341 -10.70 2.26 30.59
CA THR A 341 -9.89 1.39 29.73
C THR A 341 -9.37 0.18 30.54
N MET A 342 -8.86 0.40 31.74
CA MET A 342 -8.44 -0.67 32.66
C MET A 342 -9.62 -1.58 33.03
N ALA A 343 -10.81 -1.00 33.24
CA ALA A 343 -12.02 -1.77 33.47
C ALA A 343 -12.40 -2.66 32.27
N GLN A 344 -12.08 -2.26 31.02
CA GLN A 344 -12.33 -3.10 29.85
C GLN A 344 -11.37 -4.29 29.76
N TYR A 345 -10.08 -4.10 30.04
CA TYR A 345 -9.13 -5.22 30.16
C TYR A 345 -9.52 -6.17 31.28
N ALA A 346 -9.88 -5.63 32.44
CA ALA A 346 -10.33 -6.44 33.56
C ALA A 346 -11.62 -7.22 33.24
N ALA A 347 -12.53 -6.66 32.43
CA ALA A 347 -13.72 -7.36 31.96
C ALA A 347 -13.38 -8.47 30.93
N GLU A 348 -12.38 -8.26 30.08
CA GLU A 348 -11.89 -9.29 29.15
C GLU A 348 -11.26 -10.47 29.88
N ALA A 349 -10.41 -10.23 30.87
CA ALA A 349 -9.82 -11.29 31.69
C ALA A 349 -10.90 -12.16 32.36
N ARG A 350 -11.92 -11.53 32.96
CA ARG A 350 -13.07 -12.24 33.55
C ARG A 350 -13.85 -13.05 32.52
N ALA A 351 -14.06 -12.50 31.31
CA ALA A 351 -14.74 -13.21 30.23
C ALA A 351 -13.94 -14.43 29.73
N GLY A 352 -12.61 -14.37 29.80
CA GLY A 352 -11.71 -15.52 29.55
C GLY A 352 -11.70 -16.56 30.66
N GLY A 353 -12.57 -16.44 31.68
CA GLY A 353 -12.62 -17.36 32.82
C GLY A 353 -11.48 -17.18 33.81
N ARG A 354 -10.68 -16.11 33.68
CA ARG A 354 -9.66 -15.75 34.67
C ARG A 354 -10.34 -14.97 35.78
N ALA A 355 -10.36 -15.55 36.98
CA ALA A 355 -10.76 -14.82 38.15
C ALA A 355 -9.70 -13.74 38.40
N ILE A 356 -10.09 -12.48 38.24
CA ILE A 356 -9.44 -11.37 38.93
C ILE A 356 -9.89 -11.52 40.38
N VAL A 357 -9.15 -12.32 41.15
CA VAL A 357 -9.49 -12.68 42.54
C VAL A 357 -9.33 -11.43 43.38
N THR A 358 -10.42 -10.89 43.92
CA THR A 358 -10.37 -9.72 44.80
C THR A 358 -10.03 -10.05 46.25
N GLU A 359 -10.17 -11.30 46.73
CA GLU A 359 -9.85 -11.64 48.14
C GLU A 359 -9.52 -13.15 48.28
N ASP A 360 -8.24 -13.54 48.28
CA ASP A 360 -7.76 -14.75 48.96
C ASP A 360 -6.26 -14.65 49.29
N GLU A 361 -5.92 -14.53 50.58
CA GLU A 361 -4.56 -14.26 51.10
C GLU A 361 -3.53 -15.38 50.86
N ALA A 362 -3.94 -16.53 50.30
CA ALA A 362 -3.11 -17.74 50.27
C ALA A 362 -2.21 -17.91 49.02
N ALA A 363 -2.40 -17.13 47.94
CA ALA A 363 -1.78 -17.41 46.63
C ALA A 363 -0.77 -16.36 46.10
N GLY A 364 -0.59 -15.22 46.77
CA GLY A 364 0.58 -14.36 46.56
C GLY A 364 0.74 -13.66 45.20
N VAL A 365 -0.28 -13.59 44.34
CA VAL A 365 -0.38 -12.63 43.23
C VAL A 365 -1.80 -12.09 43.19
N TYR A 366 -1.95 -10.82 43.57
CA TYR A 366 -3.21 -10.10 43.73
C TYR A 366 -3.51 -9.30 42.46
N LEU A 367 -4.77 -9.24 42.04
CA LEU A 367 -5.25 -8.24 41.07
C LEU A 367 -6.53 -7.62 41.66
N ASP A 368 -6.39 -6.53 42.40
CA ASP A 368 -7.51 -5.65 42.73
C ASP A 368 -7.59 -4.53 41.67
N VAL A 369 -8.68 -4.49 40.89
CA VAL A 369 -8.89 -3.46 39.85
C VAL A 369 -8.93 -2.04 40.44
N ALA A 370 -9.14 -1.90 41.76
CA ALA A 370 -9.16 -0.61 42.44
C ALA A 370 -7.82 -0.20 43.07
N THR A 371 -6.88 -1.13 43.30
CA THR A 371 -5.63 -0.83 44.03
C THR A 371 -4.35 -1.50 43.48
N ASP A 372 -4.45 -2.37 42.49
CA ASP A 372 -3.32 -3.14 41.99
C ASP A 372 -2.49 -2.36 40.96
N THR A 373 -1.21 -2.21 41.28
CA THR A 373 -0.20 -1.45 40.54
C THR A 373 0.19 -2.08 39.21
N HIS A 374 -0.29 -3.28 38.90
CA HIS A 374 0.10 -4.04 37.70
C HIS A 374 -0.94 -4.03 36.57
N LEU A 375 -2.07 -3.33 36.72
CA LEU A 375 -2.99 -3.07 35.60
C LEU A 375 -2.58 -1.80 34.87
N GLY A 376 -2.22 -1.93 33.60
CA GLY A 376 -1.90 -0.80 32.73
C GLY A 376 -2.22 -1.12 31.27
N VAL A 377 -1.74 -0.26 30.36
CA VAL A 377 -1.90 -0.49 28.92
C VAL A 377 -0.85 -1.52 28.48
N PRO A 378 -1.23 -2.76 28.10
CA PRO A 378 -0.27 -3.81 27.75
C PRO A 378 0.32 -3.54 26.37
N PHE A 379 1.65 -3.38 26.29
CA PHE A 379 2.34 -3.18 25.03
C PHE A 379 2.61 -4.51 24.34
N GLY A 380 2.09 -4.70 23.13
CA GLY A 380 2.25 -5.92 22.34
C GLY A 380 1.09 -6.91 22.46
N TYR A 381 -0.01 -6.53 23.11
CA TYR A 381 -1.17 -7.41 23.32
C TYR A 381 -1.81 -7.90 22.01
N GLY A 382 -2.06 -7.00 21.07
CA GLY A 382 -2.55 -7.29 19.73
C GLY A 382 -1.58 -8.14 18.92
N SER A 383 -0.28 -7.95 19.09
CA SER A 383 0.77 -8.76 18.44
C SER A 383 0.80 -10.19 19.00
N GLU A 384 0.60 -10.35 20.32
CA GLU A 384 0.43 -11.65 20.95
C GLU A 384 -0.81 -12.36 20.39
N ARG A 385 -1.94 -11.63 20.29
CA ARG A 385 -3.20 -12.18 19.75
C ARG A 385 -3.13 -12.47 18.26
N LEU A 386 -2.35 -11.72 17.50
CA LEU A 386 -2.01 -12.05 16.13
C LEU A 386 -1.26 -13.39 16.05
N SER A 387 -0.29 -13.62 16.93
CA SER A 387 0.47 -14.87 16.96
C SER A 387 -0.42 -16.07 17.33
N GLU A 388 -1.30 -15.92 18.33
CA GLU A 388 -2.31 -16.93 18.67
C GLU A 388 -3.27 -17.21 17.50
N TYR A 389 -3.72 -16.15 16.82
CA TYR A 389 -4.61 -16.24 15.68
C TYR A 389 -3.95 -16.98 14.51
N SER A 390 -2.68 -16.66 14.21
CA SER A 390 -1.89 -17.34 13.18
C SER A 390 -1.71 -18.82 13.47
N ASN A 391 -1.37 -19.17 14.72
CA ASN A 391 -1.29 -20.55 15.18
C ASN A 391 -2.63 -21.30 15.02
N ALA A 392 -3.74 -20.67 15.39
CA ALA A 392 -5.07 -21.28 15.32
C ALA A 392 -5.59 -21.49 13.88
N HIS A 393 -5.09 -20.72 12.91
CA HIS A 393 -5.55 -20.74 11.52
C HIS A 393 -4.53 -21.38 10.55
N ALA A 394 -3.44 -21.94 11.07
CA ALA A 394 -2.36 -22.53 10.28
C ALA A 394 -1.89 -21.61 9.13
N LEU A 395 -1.85 -20.30 9.41
CA LEU A 395 -1.23 -19.33 8.53
C LEU A 395 0.29 -19.52 8.62
N GLU A 396 1.07 -19.18 7.58
CA GLU A 396 2.51 -18.92 7.78
C GLU A 396 2.65 -18.03 9.01
N ALA A 397 3.62 -18.26 9.89
CA ALA A 397 3.72 -17.63 11.21
C ALA A 397 3.70 -16.09 11.13
N VAL A 398 2.50 -15.52 11.01
CA VAL A 398 2.29 -14.08 10.94
C VAL A 398 2.33 -13.62 12.37
N HIS A 399 3.51 -13.20 12.81
CA HIS A 399 3.73 -12.52 14.08
C HIS A 399 4.30 -11.13 13.85
N ARG A 400 4.20 -10.32 14.90
CA ARG A 400 4.89 -9.04 14.97
C ARG A 400 5.69 -8.98 16.24
N HIS A 401 7.00 -8.81 16.06
CA HIS A 401 7.90 -8.40 17.13
C HIS A 401 8.11 -6.90 17.00
N GLU A 402 7.55 -6.18 17.96
CA GLU A 402 7.58 -4.72 18.04
C GLU A 402 8.63 -4.32 19.06
N ASP A 403 9.41 -3.27 18.77
CA ASP A 403 10.44 -2.78 19.67
C ASP A 403 9.82 -1.94 20.79
N ASP A 404 10.35 -2.09 22.00
CA ASP A 404 9.83 -1.42 23.18
C ASP A 404 9.79 0.13 23.01
N PRO A 405 10.88 0.79 22.58
CA PRO A 405 10.87 2.24 22.34
C PRO A 405 9.90 2.68 21.24
N GLY A 406 9.37 1.78 20.42
CA GLY A 406 8.37 2.07 19.40
C GLY A 406 6.98 2.32 20.00
N HIS A 407 6.69 1.84 21.21
CA HIS A 407 5.39 2.03 21.84
C HIS A 407 5.18 3.47 22.33
N LYS A 408 4.10 4.11 21.87
CA LYS A 408 3.72 5.49 22.23
C LYS A 408 2.28 5.55 22.69
N VAL A 409 2.07 6.24 23.80
CA VAL A 409 0.78 6.61 24.35
C VAL A 409 0.50 8.07 24.02
N ILE A 410 -0.72 8.35 23.60
CA ILE A 410 -1.24 9.68 23.31
C ILE A 410 -2.50 9.87 24.12
N VAL A 411 -2.54 10.94 24.91
CA VAL A 411 -3.70 11.33 25.71
C VAL A 411 -4.23 12.67 25.21
N SER A 412 -5.54 12.75 24.99
CA SER A 412 -6.21 13.99 24.63
C SER A 412 -7.59 14.01 25.27
N ASN A 413 -7.74 14.80 26.33
CA ASN A 413 -9.01 14.98 27.04
C ASN A 413 -9.72 16.24 26.50
N ASP A 414 -11.05 16.25 26.57
CA ASP A 414 -11.91 17.36 26.17
C ASP A 414 -11.66 17.89 24.75
N GLN A 415 -11.28 17.01 23.81
CA GLN A 415 -10.93 17.44 22.46
C GLN A 415 -12.17 17.84 21.67
N GLU A 416 -12.26 19.12 21.32
CA GLU A 416 -13.26 19.60 20.37
C GLU A 416 -12.98 19.05 18.96
N MET A 417 -13.97 18.35 18.38
CA MET A 417 -13.83 17.69 17.08
C MET A 417 -14.19 18.61 15.90
N GLY A 418 -14.56 19.86 16.16
CA GLY A 418 -14.98 20.83 15.14
C GLY A 418 -16.27 20.43 14.41
N GLN A 419 -17.05 19.51 14.99
CA GLN A 419 -18.36 19.09 14.50
C GLN A 419 -19.41 19.45 15.54
N GLN A 420 -20.63 19.71 15.08
CA GLN A 420 -21.79 19.88 15.97
C GLN A 420 -22.79 18.75 15.72
N PHE A 421 -23.43 18.30 16.79
CA PHE A 421 -24.53 17.35 16.71
C PHE A 421 -25.70 17.85 17.53
N ARG A 422 -26.89 17.33 17.20
CA ARG A 422 -28.10 17.57 17.98
C ARG A 422 -28.30 16.39 18.91
N ASP A 423 -28.09 16.61 20.21
CA ASP A 423 -28.21 15.55 21.21
C ASP A 423 -29.65 15.03 21.23
N PRO A 424 -29.87 13.72 20.97
CA PRO A 424 -31.22 13.15 20.95
C PRO A 424 -31.88 13.11 22.34
N ARG A 425 -31.11 13.21 23.42
CA ARG A 425 -31.57 13.17 24.82
C ARG A 425 -32.08 14.52 25.26
N THR A 426 -31.38 15.60 24.91
CA THR A 426 -31.69 16.98 25.34
C THR A 426 -32.38 17.81 24.26
N GLY A 427 -32.21 17.44 22.98
CA GLY A 427 -32.68 18.18 21.82
C GLY A 427 -31.83 19.41 21.47
N ALA A 428 -30.77 19.70 22.25
CA ALA A 428 -29.86 20.83 22.06
C ALA A 428 -28.80 20.52 21.00
N THR A 429 -28.30 21.57 20.33
CA THR A 429 -27.12 21.47 19.46
C THR A 429 -25.89 21.79 20.28
N GLN A 430 -24.87 20.94 20.23
CA GLN A 430 -23.62 21.09 20.97
C GLN A 430 -22.42 20.71 20.11
N ASN A 431 -21.24 21.23 20.48
CA ASN A 431 -19.97 20.78 19.90
C ASN A 431 -19.72 19.32 20.30
N LEU A 432 -19.23 18.52 19.36
CA LEU A 432 -18.74 17.18 19.62
C LEU A 432 -17.39 17.30 20.34
N VAL A 433 -17.34 16.78 21.55
CA VAL A 433 -16.16 16.76 22.42
C VAL A 433 -15.88 15.30 22.75
N CYS A 434 -14.62 14.88 22.63
CA CYS A 434 -14.21 13.51 22.86
C CYS A 434 -12.92 13.45 23.69
N ASP A 435 -12.82 12.42 24.51
CA ASP A 435 -11.58 12.02 25.18
C ASP A 435 -10.95 10.88 24.38
N PHE A 436 -9.62 10.84 24.33
CA PHE A 436 -8.85 9.82 23.63
C PHE A 436 -7.72 9.31 24.53
N LEU A 437 -7.59 7.98 24.57
CA LEU A 437 -6.41 7.28 25.04
C LEU A 437 -5.99 6.31 23.93
N ILE A 438 -4.87 6.63 23.29
CA ILE A 438 -4.38 5.86 22.15
C ILE A 438 -3.01 5.31 22.49
N LYS A 439 -2.78 4.02 22.23
CA LYS A 439 -1.44 3.46 22.17
C LYS A 439 -1.17 2.98 20.75
N ILE A 440 -0.05 3.38 20.19
CA ILE A 440 0.44 2.94 18.88
C ILE A 440 1.86 2.41 19.02
N HIS A 441 2.23 1.38 18.26
CA HIS A 441 3.64 1.15 17.97
C HIS A 441 4.07 1.91 16.71
N GLN A 442 4.95 2.90 16.88
CA GLN A 442 5.49 3.78 15.85
C GLN A 442 7.01 3.94 16.02
N GLY A 443 7.75 2.88 15.68
CA GLY A 443 9.22 2.84 15.71
C GLY A 443 9.86 3.81 14.71
N SER A 444 10.43 4.90 15.21
CA SER A 444 11.19 5.89 14.41
C SER A 444 12.71 5.68 14.44
N HIS A 445 13.19 4.66 15.16
CA HIS A 445 14.63 4.37 15.36
C HIS A 445 15.11 3.12 14.62
N SER A 446 14.18 2.20 14.32
CA SER A 446 14.45 0.92 13.67
C SER A 446 13.96 0.92 12.22
N SER A 447 14.48 0.00 11.40
CA SER A 447 13.97 -0.21 10.03
C SER A 447 12.60 -0.91 9.98
N ASP A 448 12.01 -1.26 11.13
CA ASP A 448 10.77 -2.06 11.17
C ASP A 448 9.65 -1.38 10.37
N ALA A 449 9.45 -0.09 10.59
CA ALA A 449 8.51 0.75 9.87
C ALA A 449 8.70 0.84 8.35
N THR A 450 9.93 0.64 7.85
CA THR A 450 10.20 0.66 6.40
C THR A 450 9.93 -0.70 5.76
N LYS A 451 9.95 -1.77 6.55
CA LYS A 451 9.64 -3.15 6.12
C LYS A 451 8.16 -3.47 6.30
N ASN A 452 7.62 -3.24 7.49
CA ASN A 452 6.32 -3.70 7.94
C ASN A 452 5.28 -2.59 7.96
N ASN A 453 4.13 -2.83 7.35
CA ASN A 453 3.02 -1.87 7.30
C ASN A 453 2.04 -2.03 8.46
N VAL A 454 2.17 -3.07 9.28
CA VAL A 454 1.19 -3.39 10.33
C VAL A 454 1.82 -3.24 11.70
N HIS A 455 1.12 -2.50 12.56
CA HIS A 455 1.53 -2.27 13.94
C HIS A 455 0.34 -2.25 14.89
N GLU A 456 0.58 -2.56 16.15
CA GLU A 456 -0.46 -2.54 17.17
C GLU A 456 -1.01 -1.12 17.38
N LEU A 457 -2.34 -1.04 17.43
CA LEU A 457 -3.10 0.15 17.80
C LEU A 457 -4.16 -0.23 18.83
N ILE A 458 -4.07 0.37 20.02
CA ILE A 458 -5.11 0.41 21.04
C ILE A 458 -5.78 1.78 20.90
N TYR A 459 -7.09 1.79 20.69
CA TYR A 459 -7.87 2.99 20.46
C TYR A 459 -9.05 3.04 21.42
N ALA A 460 -8.94 3.87 22.46
CA ALA A 460 -10.01 4.20 23.41
C ALA A 460 -10.51 5.62 23.14
N VAL A 461 -11.81 5.77 22.97
CA VAL A 461 -12.50 7.06 22.80
C VAL A 461 -13.87 7.02 23.47
N GLN A 462 -14.23 8.11 24.16
CA GLN A 462 -15.61 8.41 24.56
C GLN A 462 -15.93 9.84 24.15
N CYS A 463 -17.13 10.08 23.65
CA CYS A 463 -17.59 11.40 23.24
C CYS A 463 -18.89 11.77 23.95
N ASN A 464 -19.15 13.08 24.03
CA ASN A 464 -20.38 13.61 24.63
C ASN A 464 -21.67 13.29 23.84
N ASP A 465 -21.57 12.69 22.65
CA ASP A 465 -22.68 12.15 21.85
C ASP A 465 -22.98 10.66 22.11
N ASP A 466 -22.42 10.09 23.19
CA ASP A 466 -22.46 8.68 23.58
C ASP A 466 -21.71 7.73 22.63
N THR A 467 -20.90 8.26 21.71
CA THR A 467 -19.95 7.45 20.94
C THR A 467 -18.86 6.92 21.89
N GLU A 468 -18.70 5.60 21.92
CA GLU A 468 -17.61 4.92 22.60
C GLU A 468 -16.99 3.87 21.67
N ILE A 469 -15.65 3.79 21.64
CA ILE A 469 -14.89 2.69 21.05
C ILE A 469 -13.73 2.36 22.00
N PHE A 470 -13.56 1.08 22.34
CA PHE A 470 -12.34 0.52 22.89
C PHE A 470 -11.97 -0.70 22.07
N ALA A 471 -10.87 -0.62 21.33
CA ALA A 471 -10.42 -1.71 20.48
C ALA A 471 -8.89 -1.80 20.43
N THR A 472 -8.39 -3.03 20.55
CA THR A 472 -7.00 -3.38 20.19
C THR A 472 -7.02 -4.06 18.83
N THR A 473 -6.20 -3.57 17.90
CA THR A 473 -6.11 -4.07 16.53
C THR A 473 -4.69 -4.03 16.00
N MET A 474 -4.37 -4.93 15.07
CA MET A 474 -3.20 -4.84 14.21
C MET A 474 -3.53 -3.92 13.05
N SER A 475 -3.16 -2.66 13.19
CA SER A 475 -3.49 -1.58 12.27
C SER A 475 -2.53 -1.54 11.09
N SER A 476 -3.08 -1.49 9.87
CA SER A 476 -2.30 -1.30 8.65
C SER A 476 -2.13 0.19 8.32
N PHE A 477 -0.89 0.61 8.17
CA PHE A 477 -0.48 1.94 7.71
C PHE A 477 -0.14 1.87 6.21
N GLY A 478 -1.18 1.91 5.38
CA GLY A 478 -1.05 1.71 3.94
C GLY A 478 -0.79 0.26 3.52
N ASN A 479 -0.35 0.09 2.27
CA ASN A 479 -0.14 -1.23 1.67
C ASN A 479 1.13 -1.90 2.23
N ALA A 480 1.14 -3.23 2.17
CA ALA A 480 2.34 -3.99 2.47
C ALA A 480 3.38 -3.72 1.37
N ASN A 481 4.67 -3.76 1.74
CA ASN A 481 5.75 -3.61 0.77
C ASN A 481 5.69 -2.27 -0.02
N GLU A 482 5.12 -1.21 0.57
CA GLU A 482 5.00 0.11 -0.02
C GLU A 482 5.15 1.21 1.05
N LEU A 483 6.02 2.19 0.81
CA LEU A 483 6.04 3.46 1.55
C LEU A 483 5.85 4.63 0.58
N THR A 484 5.45 5.80 1.07
CA THR A 484 5.31 7.02 0.28
C THR A 484 6.39 8.01 0.70
N ALA A 485 7.05 8.66 -0.26
CA ALA A 485 8.05 9.67 0.06
C ALA A 485 7.42 10.90 0.75
N SER A 486 7.98 11.36 1.87
CA SER A 486 7.46 12.48 2.68
C SER A 486 7.26 13.78 1.89
N CYS A 487 8.12 14.05 0.92
CA CYS A 487 8.06 15.23 0.06
C CYS A 487 6.98 15.17 -1.03
N SER A 488 6.30 14.03 -1.21
CA SER A 488 5.22 13.87 -2.19
C SER A 488 3.82 14.24 -1.66
N ARG A 489 3.74 14.83 -0.47
CA ARG A 489 2.47 15.18 0.19
C ARG A 489 1.71 16.29 -0.57
N PRO A 490 0.44 16.07 -0.95
CA PRO A 490 -0.41 17.11 -1.49
C PRO A 490 -1.11 17.85 -0.34
N PHE A 491 -0.51 18.87 0.26
CA PHE A 491 -1.27 19.70 1.22
C PHE A 491 -2.23 20.69 0.54
N ASN A 492 -2.03 21.01 -0.74
CA ASN A 492 -2.97 21.86 -1.49
C ASN A 492 -2.81 21.80 -3.02
N SER A 493 -2.67 20.63 -3.65
CA SER A 493 -2.78 20.61 -5.12
C SER A 493 -3.36 19.33 -5.68
N THR A 494 -4.23 19.52 -6.65
CA THR A 494 -4.93 18.51 -7.44
C THR A 494 -4.00 17.65 -8.33
N VAL A 495 -2.66 17.74 -8.18
CA VAL A 495 -1.70 17.16 -9.15
C VAL A 495 -0.32 16.75 -8.57
N ALA A 496 -0.19 16.40 -7.27
CA ALA A 496 0.97 15.60 -6.85
C ALA A 496 0.56 14.13 -6.80
N VAL A 497 1.09 13.32 -7.73
CA VAL A 497 0.96 11.86 -7.64
C VAL A 497 1.87 11.43 -6.49
N PRO A 498 1.36 10.73 -5.47
CA PRO A 498 2.20 10.17 -4.41
C PRO A 498 3.39 9.43 -5.03
N LEU A 499 4.60 9.69 -4.54
CA LEU A 499 5.78 8.94 -4.93
C LEU A 499 5.83 7.70 -4.04
N ASP A 500 5.07 6.69 -4.45
CA ASP A 500 5.02 5.40 -3.78
C ASP A 500 6.28 4.59 -4.17
N ILE A 501 7.00 4.14 -3.16
CA ILE A 501 8.26 3.41 -3.22
C ILE A 501 7.96 1.97 -2.81
N ALA A 502 8.26 1.03 -3.70
CA ALA A 502 8.18 -0.39 -3.39
C ALA A 502 9.26 -0.76 -2.37
N THR A 503 8.84 -1.39 -1.28
CA THR A 503 9.71 -2.08 -0.33
C THR A 503 9.46 -3.59 -0.43
N VAL A 504 10.10 -4.39 0.40
CA VAL A 504 9.84 -5.83 0.52
C VAL A 504 10.01 -6.25 1.98
N GLY A 505 9.63 -7.49 2.30
CA GLY A 505 9.84 -8.10 3.62
C GLY A 505 8.57 -8.21 4.46
N SER A 506 7.50 -7.50 4.15
CA SER A 506 6.20 -7.70 4.82
C SER A 506 5.43 -8.83 4.16
N ALA A 507 5.15 -9.89 4.92
CA ALA A 507 4.19 -10.95 4.56
C ALA A 507 2.75 -10.59 4.98
N LEU A 508 2.52 -9.37 5.47
CA LEU A 508 1.26 -8.93 6.06
C LEU A 508 0.31 -8.40 4.98
N PRO A 509 -1.01 -8.37 5.22
CA PRO A 509 -1.97 -7.88 4.24
C PRO A 509 -1.84 -6.38 3.98
N ASP A 510 -2.28 -5.96 2.79
CA ASP A 510 -2.48 -4.55 2.46
C ASP A 510 -3.52 -3.91 3.37
N GLY A 511 -3.28 -2.63 3.71
CA GLY A 511 -4.26 -1.82 4.41
C GLY A 511 -5.50 -1.54 3.57
N ILE A 512 -6.61 -1.26 4.25
CA ILE A 512 -7.87 -0.82 3.61
C ILE A 512 -7.83 0.67 3.20
N GLY A 513 -6.70 1.33 3.40
CA GLY A 513 -6.45 2.75 3.19
C GLY A 513 -5.18 3.18 3.92
N GLY A 514 -4.99 4.48 4.09
CA GLY A 514 -3.81 5.04 4.75
C GLY A 514 -2.54 4.99 3.91
N LYS A 515 -1.47 5.57 4.45
CA LYS A 515 -0.14 5.71 3.85
C LYS A 515 0.92 5.88 4.95
N ARG A 516 2.13 5.39 4.66
CA ARG A 516 3.35 5.66 5.44
C ARG A 516 4.19 6.68 4.69
N TYR A 517 4.13 7.93 5.10
CA TYR A 517 4.98 8.99 4.58
C TYR A 517 6.30 9.00 5.34
N ILE A 518 7.37 8.49 4.74
CA ILE A 518 8.69 8.38 5.35
C ILE A 518 9.66 9.35 4.66
N PRO A 519 10.52 10.07 5.40
CA PRO A 519 11.63 10.82 4.81
C PRO A 519 12.50 9.91 3.94
N THR A 520 12.86 10.36 2.74
CA THR A 520 13.77 9.61 1.86
C THR A 520 15.02 10.42 1.58
N GLN A 521 16.11 9.73 1.21
CA GLN A 521 17.34 10.39 0.81
C GLN A 521 17.09 11.40 -0.32
N GLU A 522 16.28 11.04 -1.32
CA GLU A 522 15.97 11.92 -2.45
C GLU A 522 15.22 13.18 -1.99
N CYS A 523 14.27 13.04 -1.05
CA CYS A 523 13.58 14.19 -0.46
C CYS A 523 14.55 15.10 0.31
N LEU A 524 15.44 14.52 1.11
CA LEU A 524 16.41 15.28 1.92
C LEU A 524 17.47 15.94 1.03
N ASP A 525 18.01 15.23 0.05
CA ASP A 525 18.97 15.78 -0.90
C ASP A 525 18.36 16.95 -1.69
N GLN A 526 17.08 16.87 -2.08
CA GLN A 526 16.40 17.93 -2.82
C GLN A 526 16.07 19.16 -1.95
N TYR A 527 15.48 18.95 -0.78
CA TYR A 527 14.85 20.04 0.00
C TYR A 527 15.68 20.48 1.21
N VAL A 528 16.65 19.69 1.64
CA VAL A 528 17.52 19.98 2.80
C VAL A 528 18.96 20.24 2.36
N MET A 529 19.58 19.33 1.60
CA MET A 529 21.01 19.43 1.26
C MET A 529 21.28 20.48 0.16
N ASN A 530 20.49 20.47 -0.92
CA ASN A 530 20.72 21.29 -2.12
C ASN A 530 19.85 22.56 -2.20
N GLY A 531 19.03 22.87 -1.19
CA GLY A 531 18.17 24.07 -1.20
C GLY A 531 19.00 25.35 -1.14
N THR A 532 18.81 26.33 -2.04
CA THR A 532 19.66 27.55 -2.06
C THR A 532 19.39 28.48 -0.88
N ARG A 533 20.47 29.09 -0.36
CA ARG A 533 20.47 30.07 0.74
C ARG A 533 19.84 31.43 0.40
N ASP A 534 19.72 31.78 -0.88
CA ASP A 534 19.33 33.12 -1.34
C ASP A 534 17.82 33.29 -1.58
N GLY A 535 16.99 32.30 -1.21
CA GLY A 535 15.56 32.32 -1.49
C GLY A 535 15.22 32.26 -2.98
N SER A 536 16.20 32.18 -3.89
CA SER A 536 15.97 32.25 -5.33
C SER A 536 15.71 30.88 -5.97
N SER A 537 16.21 29.77 -5.42
CA SER A 537 15.71 28.42 -5.77
C SER A 537 14.48 28.02 -4.95
N ALA A 538 14.13 28.79 -3.92
CA ALA A 538 12.80 28.74 -3.31
C ALA A 538 11.76 29.53 -4.14
N GLN A 539 12.21 30.25 -5.18
CA GLN A 539 11.37 31.19 -5.93
C GLN A 539 10.64 30.57 -7.12
N ASP A 540 10.88 29.30 -7.47
CA ASP A 540 10.28 28.70 -8.68
C ASP A 540 9.57 27.35 -8.47
N ASP A 541 9.35 26.90 -7.24
CA ASP A 541 8.33 25.88 -6.98
C ASP A 541 7.14 26.45 -6.22
N TYR A 542 6.29 27.12 -6.99
CA TYR A 542 4.93 27.58 -6.63
C TYR A 542 3.96 26.43 -6.28
N ARG A 543 4.45 25.24 -5.93
CA ARG A 543 3.66 24.05 -5.58
C ARG A 543 3.96 23.58 -4.17
N GLY A 544 3.59 24.41 -3.21
CA GLY A 544 2.95 23.90 -1.99
C GLY A 544 3.79 23.74 -0.73
N SER A 545 4.92 24.44 -0.59
CA SER A 545 5.40 24.82 0.75
C SER A 545 4.85 26.22 1.06
N PRO A 546 4.04 26.42 2.13
CA PRO A 546 3.44 27.72 2.37
C PRO A 546 4.51 28.73 2.83
N ILE A 547 4.59 29.81 2.04
CA ILE A 547 5.30 31.08 2.26
C ILE A 547 6.79 31.10 1.93
N ALA A 548 7.06 31.44 0.66
CA ALA A 548 8.23 32.20 0.26
C ALA A 548 8.26 33.54 1.04
N GLY A 549 9.04 33.55 2.13
CA GLY A 549 9.21 34.72 3.00
C GLY A 549 9.70 34.36 4.40
N THR A 550 9.46 33.13 4.85
CA THR A 550 9.98 32.60 6.11
C THR A 550 10.73 31.30 5.84
N THR A 551 11.64 30.94 6.74
CA THR A 551 12.70 29.91 6.63
C THR A 551 12.23 28.45 6.46
N GLY A 552 11.03 28.19 5.92
CA GLY A 552 10.11 27.03 6.02
C GLY A 552 10.33 25.72 5.22
N GLY A 553 11.45 25.50 4.51
CA GLY A 553 11.58 24.39 3.54
C GLY A 553 11.83 22.97 4.11
N TRP A 554 12.52 22.83 5.24
CA TRP A 554 13.08 21.56 5.71
C TRP A 554 12.07 20.62 6.40
N TRP A 555 11.15 21.17 7.21
CA TRP A 555 10.25 20.39 8.07
C TRP A 555 9.53 19.27 7.31
N TRP A 556 9.02 19.55 6.12
CA TRP A 556 8.22 18.56 5.37
C TRP A 556 9.04 17.40 4.80
N ALA A 557 10.31 17.64 4.47
CA ALA A 557 11.18 16.59 3.96
C ALA A 557 11.61 15.62 5.08
N GLY A 558 11.86 16.14 6.28
CA GLY A 558 12.20 15.36 7.47
C GLY A 558 11.01 14.82 8.27
N TYR A 559 9.78 15.27 8.00
CA TYR A 559 8.59 14.89 8.76
C TYR A 559 8.01 13.53 8.33
N GLU A 560 7.86 12.61 9.28
CA GLU A 560 7.29 11.27 9.10
C GLU A 560 5.80 11.26 9.49
N GLN A 561 4.93 10.62 8.70
CA GLN A 561 3.50 10.51 9.00
C GLN A 561 2.94 9.13 8.67
N TRP A 562 2.13 8.62 9.57
CA TRP A 562 1.55 7.31 9.58
C TRP A 562 0.05 7.45 9.61
N GLN A 563 -0.61 7.14 8.50
CA GLN A 563 -2.05 7.23 8.41
C GLN A 563 -2.64 5.83 8.56
N SER A 564 -3.36 5.60 9.67
CA SER A 564 -4.08 4.35 9.88
C SER A 564 -5.53 4.47 9.43
N PHE A 565 -6.03 3.44 8.77
CA PHE A 565 -7.43 3.34 8.37
C PHE A 565 -7.98 2.02 8.91
N ASN A 566 -8.79 2.09 9.96
CA ASN A 566 -9.25 0.92 10.68
C ASN A 566 -10.77 0.76 10.55
N SER A 567 -11.23 -0.48 10.49
CA SER A 567 -12.65 -0.80 10.42
C SER A 567 -12.96 -2.04 11.23
N ILE A 568 -13.98 -1.94 12.07
CA ILE A 568 -14.58 -3.08 12.76
C ILE A 568 -15.73 -3.60 11.90
N THR A 569 -15.68 -4.89 11.55
CA THR A 569 -16.66 -5.51 10.65
C THR A 569 -17.27 -6.78 11.23
N ALA A 570 -18.58 -6.94 11.04
CA ALA A 570 -19.30 -8.18 11.32
C ALA A 570 -18.85 -9.31 10.38
N ALA A 571 -19.24 -10.55 10.71
CA ALA A 571 -18.93 -11.73 9.89
C ALA A 571 -19.44 -11.65 8.43
N ASP A 572 -20.50 -10.88 8.17
CA ASP A 572 -21.03 -10.65 6.82
C ASP A 572 -20.35 -9.48 6.06
N GLY A 573 -19.37 -8.83 6.69
CA GLY A 573 -18.65 -7.67 6.16
C GLY A 573 -19.30 -6.32 6.44
N THR A 574 -20.42 -6.28 7.18
CA THR A 574 -21.04 -5.02 7.60
C THR A 574 -20.12 -4.25 8.53
N GLU A 575 -19.84 -2.99 8.21
CA GLU A 575 -19.05 -2.09 9.05
C GLU A 575 -19.85 -1.64 10.27
N ILE A 576 -19.31 -1.92 11.46
CA ILE A 576 -19.85 -1.56 12.77
C ILE A 576 -19.21 -0.28 13.28
N ALA A 577 -17.89 -0.13 13.09
CA ALA A 577 -17.15 1.06 13.47
C ALA A 577 -15.97 1.31 12.51
N ARG A 578 -15.48 2.55 12.48
CA ARG A 578 -14.30 2.95 11.71
C ARG A 578 -13.58 4.09 12.44
N TYR A 579 -12.27 3.99 12.52
CA TYR A 579 -11.43 5.03 13.09
C TYR A 579 -10.15 5.18 12.27
N GLU A 580 -9.76 6.43 12.01
CA GLU A 580 -8.69 6.75 11.08
C GLU A 580 -7.68 7.73 11.70
N PRO A 581 -7.07 7.42 12.87
CA PRO A 581 -6.09 8.31 13.46
C PRO A 581 -4.80 8.33 12.63
N TRP A 582 -4.21 9.51 12.49
CA TRP A 582 -2.89 9.66 11.88
C TRP A 582 -1.89 10.11 12.93
N PHE A 583 -0.63 9.73 12.75
CA PHE A 583 0.43 9.96 13.71
C PHE A 583 1.64 10.51 13.00
N GLY A 584 2.29 11.48 13.61
CA GLY A 584 3.41 12.19 13.04
C GLY A 584 4.60 12.20 13.94
N VAL A 585 5.77 12.24 13.32
CA VAL A 585 7.06 12.40 14.00
C VAL A 585 7.77 13.56 13.34
N GLN A 586 7.99 14.63 14.10
CA GLN A 586 8.63 15.86 13.62
C GLN A 586 10.15 15.76 13.62
N ASN A 587 10.71 14.96 14.52
CA ASN A 587 12.14 14.73 14.64
C ASN A 587 12.50 13.23 14.55
N PRO A 588 12.05 12.50 13.51
CA PRO A 588 12.35 11.07 13.42
C PRO A 588 13.86 10.84 13.41
N ALA A 589 14.31 9.72 13.97
CA ALA A 589 15.75 9.45 14.02
C ALA A 589 16.33 9.10 12.65
N ARG A 590 15.50 8.51 11.78
CA ARG A 590 15.91 7.88 10.53
C ARG A 590 15.27 8.49 9.29
N TYR A 591 15.86 8.18 8.15
CA TYR A 591 15.28 8.35 6.83
C TYR A 591 15.57 7.12 5.97
N TYR A 592 14.70 6.88 4.99
CA TYR A 592 14.83 5.78 4.05
C TYR A 592 15.90 6.08 2.99
N VAL A 593 16.81 5.13 2.78
CA VAL A 593 17.80 5.18 1.70
C VAL A 593 17.43 4.12 0.68
N SER A 594 17.31 4.51 -0.59
CA SER A 594 16.98 3.57 -1.65
C SER A 594 18.14 2.62 -1.90
N ASN A 595 17.84 1.33 -2.05
CA ASN A 595 18.83 0.34 -2.45
C ASN A 595 19.14 0.49 -3.95
N ASP A 596 20.08 1.35 -4.30
CA ASP A 596 20.77 1.27 -5.61
C ASP A 596 21.48 -0.09 -5.82
N GLY A 597 21.54 -0.94 -4.77
CA GLY A 597 22.09 -2.29 -4.78
C GLY A 597 21.12 -3.42 -5.18
N VAL A 598 19.80 -3.20 -5.28
CA VAL A 598 18.90 -4.27 -5.79
C VAL A 598 19.08 -4.37 -7.30
N LYS A 599 19.86 -5.36 -7.72
CA LYS A 599 20.01 -5.71 -9.14
C LYS A 599 18.62 -6.03 -9.71
N ALA A 600 18.38 -5.65 -10.96
CA ALA A 600 17.12 -5.91 -11.68
C ALA A 600 16.74 -7.41 -11.80
N ASP A 601 17.61 -8.31 -11.33
CA ASP A 601 17.41 -9.76 -11.26
C ASP A 601 16.92 -10.25 -9.87
N GLY A 602 16.72 -9.35 -8.90
CA GLY A 602 16.23 -9.68 -7.57
C GLY A 602 17.26 -10.35 -6.66
N SER A 603 18.56 -10.33 -7.01
CA SER A 603 19.63 -10.84 -6.16
C SER A 603 20.37 -9.71 -5.42
N GLY A 604 20.22 -9.71 -4.10
CA GLY A 604 20.77 -8.76 -3.13
C GLY A 604 19.85 -8.77 -1.91
N GLU A 605 20.39 -8.89 -0.69
CA GLU A 605 19.56 -8.86 0.52
C GLU A 605 18.78 -7.54 0.55
N PRO A 606 17.44 -7.59 0.47
CA PRO A 606 16.64 -6.39 0.38
C PRO A 606 16.34 -5.90 1.80
N ASP A 607 17.38 -5.66 2.58
CA ASP A 607 17.23 -4.87 3.79
C ASP A 607 16.92 -3.44 3.34
N THR A 608 15.75 -2.93 3.72
CA THR A 608 15.43 -1.51 3.59
C THR A 608 16.44 -0.74 4.43
N VAL A 609 17.49 -0.22 3.79
CA VAL A 609 18.56 0.50 4.47
C VAL A 609 17.98 1.83 4.95
N VAL A 610 18.14 2.10 6.24
CA VAL A 610 17.86 3.40 6.83
C VAL A 610 19.18 4.04 7.20
N ASP A 611 19.26 5.35 7.04
CA ASP A 611 20.33 6.17 7.59
C ASP A 611 19.71 7.19 8.56
N TYR A 612 20.54 7.88 9.33
CA TYR A 612 20.10 8.68 10.46
C TYR A 612 20.16 10.17 10.16
N LEU A 613 19.12 10.90 10.57
CA LEU A 613 19.03 12.34 10.35
C LEU A 613 20.16 13.10 11.06
N ASN A 614 20.64 12.60 12.21
CA ASN A 614 21.86 13.11 12.85
C ASN A 614 23.07 13.16 11.90
N ASN A 615 23.24 12.15 11.04
CA ASN A 615 24.41 12.01 10.16
C ASN A 615 24.45 13.09 9.08
N LEU A 616 23.32 13.72 8.75
CA LEU A 616 23.26 14.74 7.71
C LEU A 616 24.11 15.96 8.05
N ALA A 617 24.35 16.30 9.32
CA ALA A 617 25.20 17.46 9.67
C ALA A 617 26.65 17.30 9.18
N TRP A 618 27.10 16.07 8.87
CA TRP A 618 28.46 15.76 8.41
C TRP A 618 28.56 15.47 6.92
N ARG A 619 27.45 15.50 6.19
CA ARG A 619 27.45 15.38 4.73
C ARG A 619 27.75 16.74 4.08
N GLU A 620 28.33 16.76 2.88
CA GLU A 620 28.51 18.01 2.13
C GLU A 620 27.16 18.55 1.66
N GLY A 621 26.84 19.81 2.01
CA GLY A 621 25.61 20.49 1.60
C GLY A 621 25.27 21.71 2.46
N ASN A 622 24.10 22.30 2.25
CA ASN A 622 23.67 23.54 2.91
C ASN A 622 23.06 23.34 4.31
N GLN A 623 22.69 22.11 4.67
CA GLN A 623 22.07 21.76 5.93
C GLN A 623 22.94 22.09 7.15
N GLN A 624 24.27 22.14 6.99
CA GLN A 624 25.21 22.53 8.04
C GLN A 624 25.00 23.97 8.52
N ASP A 625 24.36 24.82 7.71
CA ASP A 625 24.05 26.20 8.04
C ASP A 625 22.71 26.35 8.80
N TRP A 626 21.91 25.28 8.93
CA TRP A 626 20.52 25.34 9.42
C TRP A 626 20.31 24.53 10.69
N ALA A 627 19.48 25.04 11.61
CA ALA A 627 19.03 24.24 12.75
C ALA A 627 18.15 23.07 12.27
N PRO A 628 18.19 21.90 12.94
CA PRO A 628 19.01 21.60 14.13
C PRO A 628 20.45 21.17 13.81
N TRP A 629 20.82 20.91 12.55
CA TRP A 629 22.14 20.38 12.18
C TRP A 629 23.31 21.33 12.47
N ALA A 630 23.13 22.64 12.29
CA ALA A 630 24.15 23.64 12.66
C ALA A 630 24.45 23.61 14.17
N ALA A 631 23.40 23.50 14.99
CA ALA A 631 23.54 23.38 16.45
C ALA A 631 24.19 22.05 16.84
N GLN A 632 23.89 20.99 16.09
CA GLN A 632 24.49 19.68 16.26
C GLN A 632 25.98 19.66 15.96
N LEU A 633 26.38 20.22 14.83
CA LEU A 633 27.78 20.33 14.45
C LEU A 633 28.55 21.26 15.40
N ALA A 634 27.92 22.29 15.94
CA ALA A 634 28.53 23.16 16.95
C ALA A 634 28.77 22.43 18.29
N THR A 635 27.88 21.52 18.67
CA THR A 635 27.96 20.77 19.94
C THR A 635 28.89 19.58 19.85
N SER A 636 28.89 18.90 18.71
CA SER A 636 29.83 17.81 18.40
C SER A 636 30.47 18.13 17.05
N PRO A 637 31.65 18.77 16.99
CA PRO A 637 32.25 19.13 15.70
C PRO A 637 32.97 17.95 15.02
N GLU A 638 33.40 16.94 15.79
CA GLU A 638 34.27 15.88 15.29
C GLU A 638 33.50 14.67 14.74
N GLN A 639 32.29 14.38 15.24
CA GLN A 639 31.55 13.17 14.89
C GLN A 639 30.04 13.27 15.13
N PRO A 640 29.21 12.55 14.36
CA PRO A 640 27.77 12.46 14.59
C PRO A 640 27.40 12.09 16.03
N ILE A 641 26.36 12.74 16.56
CA ILE A 641 25.75 12.28 17.82
C ILE A 641 25.05 10.95 17.53
N ASP A 642 25.31 9.97 18.38
CA ASP A 642 24.67 8.66 18.27
C ASP A 642 23.14 8.80 18.33
N LYS A 643 22.45 8.05 17.48
CA LYS A 643 20.98 8.07 17.36
C LYS A 643 20.22 7.67 18.64
N ASN A 644 20.86 6.88 19.51
CA ASN A 644 20.30 6.43 20.77
C ASN A 644 20.76 7.31 21.93
N SER A 645 21.61 8.30 21.66
CA SER A 645 22.01 9.25 22.69
C SER A 645 20.81 10.15 23.03
N PRO A 646 20.52 10.38 24.33
CA PRO A 646 19.55 11.39 24.74
C PRO A 646 19.95 12.79 24.26
N ASP A 647 21.21 12.97 23.84
CA ASP A 647 21.67 14.21 23.28
C ASP A 647 21.26 14.44 21.82
N SER A 648 20.70 13.45 21.14
CA SER A 648 20.26 13.57 19.75
C SER A 648 19.06 14.50 19.60
N TRP A 649 19.10 15.40 18.62
CA TRP A 649 17.93 16.19 18.21
C TRP A 649 16.89 15.39 17.43
N PHE A 650 17.28 14.24 16.90
CA PHE A 650 16.46 13.35 16.09
C PHE A 650 16.22 12.05 16.85
N ASN A 651 15.45 12.14 17.92
CA ASN A 651 15.15 11.03 18.83
C ASN A 651 13.68 10.56 18.73
N GLY A 652 12.92 11.05 17.74
CA GLY A 652 11.54 10.68 17.52
C GLY A 652 10.57 11.06 18.64
N ALA A 653 10.96 11.83 19.65
CA ALA A 653 10.11 12.17 20.80
C ALA A 653 9.07 13.27 20.49
N VAL A 654 9.27 14.07 19.44
CA VAL A 654 8.35 15.15 19.05
C VAL A 654 7.32 14.59 18.09
N ARG A 655 6.10 14.38 18.61
CA ARG A 655 5.02 13.69 17.89
C ARG A 655 3.75 14.52 17.87
N ASP A 656 2.92 14.22 16.89
CA ASP A 656 1.58 14.78 16.76
C ASP A 656 0.58 13.74 16.29
N ALA A 657 -0.69 13.96 16.64
CA ALA A 657 -1.79 13.09 16.30
C ALA A 657 -2.92 13.86 15.61
N TRP A 658 -3.50 13.25 14.59
CA TRP A 658 -4.72 13.74 13.95
C TRP A 658 -5.86 12.78 14.23
N LEU A 659 -6.88 13.30 14.89
CA LEU A 659 -8.07 12.56 15.29
C LEU A 659 -9.13 12.72 14.18
N ALA A 660 -8.81 12.22 12.98
CA ALA A 660 -9.53 12.58 11.75
C ALA A 660 -10.99 12.09 11.75
N LYS A 661 -11.21 10.77 11.87
CA LYS A 661 -12.52 10.14 11.82
C LYS A 661 -12.70 9.13 12.95
N THR A 662 -13.85 9.21 13.62
CA THR A 662 -14.38 8.25 14.60
C THR A 662 -15.85 8.01 14.30
N LEU A 663 -16.17 6.87 13.69
CA LEU A 663 -17.49 6.54 13.16
C LEU A 663 -18.00 5.26 13.83
N VAL A 664 -19.25 5.28 14.31
CA VAL A 664 -19.97 4.12 14.83
C VAL A 664 -21.30 3.99 14.08
N LYS A 665 -21.63 2.76 13.68
CA LYS A 665 -22.84 2.32 12.97
C LYS A 665 -23.41 1.08 13.64
N ASN A 666 -23.63 1.14 14.95
CA ASN A 666 -23.99 0.00 15.79
C ASN A 666 -25.35 0.22 16.50
N SER A 667 -26.28 0.94 15.86
CA SER A 667 -27.57 1.28 16.47
C SER A 667 -28.34 0.03 16.89
N GLY A 668 -28.59 -0.11 18.19
CA GLY A 668 -29.29 -1.27 18.77
C GLY A 668 -28.50 -2.58 18.73
N GLY A 669 -27.23 -2.54 18.32
CA GLY A 669 -26.34 -3.69 18.32
C GLY A 669 -25.74 -4.01 19.69
N SER A 670 -24.95 -5.08 19.75
CA SER A 670 -24.25 -5.45 21.00
C SER A 670 -23.12 -4.47 21.28
N ARG A 671 -23.01 -4.01 22.54
CA ARG A 671 -21.94 -3.12 22.97
C ARG A 671 -20.59 -3.83 23.13
N VAL A 672 -20.63 -5.09 23.55
CA VAL A 672 -19.45 -5.95 23.70
C VAL A 672 -19.39 -6.90 22.53
N LEU A 673 -18.25 -6.91 21.84
CA LEU A 673 -18.00 -7.76 20.69
C LEU A 673 -16.62 -8.43 20.84
N TYR A 674 -16.41 -9.48 20.08
CA TYR A 674 -15.15 -10.18 19.95
C TYR A 674 -14.75 -10.16 18.47
N ILE A 675 -13.54 -9.71 18.17
CA ILE A 675 -13.00 -9.56 16.81
C ILE A 675 -11.74 -10.40 16.65
N ASP A 676 -11.37 -10.69 15.40
CA ASP A 676 -9.99 -11.10 15.12
C ASP A 676 -9.02 -9.91 15.24
N PRO A 677 -7.69 -10.15 15.28
CA PRO A 677 -6.70 -9.08 15.39
C PRO A 677 -6.77 -8.00 14.30
N TRP A 678 -7.45 -8.28 13.18
CA TRP A 678 -7.61 -7.37 12.04
C TRP A 678 -8.88 -6.52 12.11
N GLY A 679 -9.67 -6.62 13.19
CA GLY A 679 -10.95 -5.92 13.32
C GLY A 679 -12.10 -6.59 12.57
N ARG A 680 -11.96 -7.85 12.15
CA ARG A 680 -13.00 -8.55 11.38
C ARG A 680 -13.70 -9.61 12.22
N ASN A 681 -14.74 -10.18 11.62
CA ASN A 681 -15.51 -11.28 12.20
C ASN A 681 -16.07 -10.94 13.60
N ALA A 682 -16.58 -9.72 13.78
CA ALA A 682 -17.16 -9.30 15.05
C ALA A 682 -18.34 -10.19 15.46
N GLN A 683 -18.28 -10.74 16.67
CA GLN A 683 -19.29 -11.64 17.24
C GLN A 683 -19.62 -11.25 18.68
N SER A 684 -20.79 -11.65 19.19
CA SER A 684 -21.20 -11.41 20.59
C SER A 684 -20.66 -12.44 21.58
N GLN A 685 -19.99 -13.48 21.10
CA GLN A 685 -19.38 -14.54 21.90
C GLN A 685 -17.88 -14.65 21.56
N PRO A 686 -17.03 -14.99 22.54
CA PRO A 686 -15.61 -15.19 22.29
C PRO A 686 -15.37 -16.37 21.35
N PHE A 687 -14.30 -16.27 20.57
CA PHE A 687 -13.75 -17.36 19.76
C PHE A 687 -12.23 -17.41 19.91
N THR A 688 -11.61 -18.47 19.38
CA THR A 688 -10.15 -18.69 19.50
C THR A 688 -9.37 -17.49 18.98
N ALA A 689 -8.44 -16.97 19.80
CA ALA A 689 -7.62 -15.79 19.52
C ALA A 689 -8.42 -14.51 19.22
N SER A 690 -9.68 -14.45 19.63
CA SER A 690 -10.45 -13.20 19.56
C SER A 690 -9.99 -12.19 20.62
N ILE A 691 -10.18 -10.92 20.31
CA ILE A 691 -9.96 -9.78 21.19
C ILE A 691 -11.32 -9.21 21.57
N ARG A 692 -11.58 -9.03 22.86
CA ARG A 692 -12.79 -8.35 23.34
C ARG A 692 -12.69 -6.86 23.09
N ILE A 693 -13.71 -6.28 22.48
CA ILE A 693 -13.82 -4.85 22.23
C ILE A 693 -15.14 -4.29 22.75
N VAL A 694 -15.18 -2.96 22.86
CA VAL A 694 -16.41 -2.20 23.16
C VAL A 694 -16.69 -1.24 22.02
N VAL A 695 -17.92 -1.25 21.53
CA VAL A 695 -18.45 -0.26 20.59
C VAL A 695 -19.82 0.15 21.07
N SER A 696 -20.02 1.43 21.36
CA SER A 696 -21.33 1.98 21.77
C SER A 696 -22.47 1.54 20.84
N ALA A 697 -23.68 1.35 21.38
CA ALA A 697 -24.86 0.94 20.60
C ALA A 697 -25.55 2.13 19.89
N THR A 698 -24.73 3.03 19.33
CA THR A 698 -25.14 4.30 18.73
C THR A 698 -24.94 4.28 17.21
N ASP A 699 -25.38 5.34 16.54
CA ASP A 699 -25.05 5.60 15.14
C ASP A 699 -24.81 7.10 14.96
N ASN A 700 -23.54 7.46 14.79
CA ASN A 700 -23.10 8.85 14.61
C ASN A 700 -22.85 9.21 13.13
N SER A 701 -23.18 8.30 12.19
CA SER A 701 -22.90 8.47 10.75
C SER A 701 -23.64 9.65 10.11
N ARG A 702 -24.64 10.19 10.78
CA ARG A 702 -25.42 11.34 10.32
C ARG A 702 -24.67 12.66 10.40
N TRP A 703 -23.73 12.81 11.33
CA TRP A 703 -22.95 14.05 11.50
C TRP A 703 -21.44 13.85 11.27
N VAL A 704 -20.92 12.63 11.47
CA VAL A 704 -19.53 12.29 11.12
C VAL A 704 -19.44 11.96 9.63
N THR A 705 -19.30 13.00 8.79
CA THR A 705 -19.35 12.86 7.32
C THR A 705 -18.01 13.05 6.60
N SER A 706 -17.00 13.66 7.24
CA SER A 706 -15.70 13.97 6.62
C SER A 706 -14.58 13.02 7.08
N THR A 707 -13.70 12.65 6.14
CA THR A 707 -12.39 11.99 6.38
C THR A 707 -11.26 12.99 6.52
N GLU A 708 -11.45 14.26 6.16
CA GLU A 708 -10.34 15.21 6.16
C GLU A 708 -10.08 15.72 7.58
N PRO A 709 -8.85 15.53 8.11
CA PRO A 709 -8.43 16.20 9.33
C PRO A 709 -8.44 17.70 9.03
N SER A 710 -9.23 18.48 9.78
CA SER A 710 -9.06 19.94 9.73
C SER A 710 -7.86 20.32 10.60
N SER A 711 -7.19 21.41 10.27
CA SER A 711 -6.09 21.96 11.07
C SER A 711 -6.52 22.30 12.51
N THR A 712 -7.81 22.52 12.75
CA THR A 712 -8.41 22.68 14.09
C THR A 712 -8.50 21.37 14.90
N ARG A 713 -8.17 20.21 14.31
CA ARG A 713 -8.24 18.86 14.92
C ARG A 713 -6.85 18.25 15.16
N ARG A 714 -5.80 19.07 15.22
CA ARG A 714 -4.41 18.63 15.44
C ARG A 714 -4.04 18.89 16.89
N PHE A 715 -3.65 17.84 17.60
CA PHE A 715 -3.02 17.97 18.91
C PHE A 715 -1.51 18.14 18.70
N LEU A 716 -0.96 19.27 19.15
CA LEU A 716 0.48 19.56 19.10
C LEU A 716 1.06 19.32 20.50
N ARG A 717 2.00 18.38 20.60
CA ARG A 717 2.81 18.20 21.81
C ARG A 717 4.05 19.07 21.70
N GLU A 718 4.03 20.20 22.39
CA GLU A 718 4.91 21.30 22.02
C GLU A 718 6.11 21.51 22.96
N TYR A 719 6.20 20.89 24.15
CA TYR A 719 7.36 21.14 25.04
C TYR A 719 7.78 20.03 26.01
N GLU A 720 6.83 19.28 26.58
CA GLU A 720 7.15 18.44 27.74
C GLU A 720 8.10 17.26 27.45
N ALA A 721 8.20 16.80 26.20
CA ALA A 721 9.06 15.68 25.84
C ALA A 721 10.56 16.00 26.02
N LEU A 722 10.99 17.18 25.57
CA LEU A 722 12.41 17.55 25.55
C LEU A 722 12.93 17.92 26.94
N GLU A 723 12.11 18.54 27.80
CA GLU A 723 12.48 18.79 29.19
C GLU A 723 12.51 17.50 30.03
N ARG A 724 11.65 16.52 29.72
CA ARG A 724 11.55 15.24 30.46
C ARG A 724 12.63 14.22 30.11
N ASP A 725 13.28 14.32 28.95
CA ASP A 725 14.42 13.46 28.57
C ASP A 725 15.78 13.93 29.18
N GLY A 726 15.77 14.92 30.08
CA GLY A 726 16.99 15.45 30.71
C GLY A 726 17.82 16.37 29.81
N ALA A 727 17.29 16.80 28.65
CA ALA A 727 17.99 17.70 27.75
C ALA A 727 18.07 19.13 28.32
N THR A 728 19.26 19.56 28.73
CA THR A 728 19.48 20.90 29.30
C THR A 728 19.29 22.01 28.25
N GLY A 729 18.30 22.90 28.45
CA GLY A 729 18.27 24.35 28.20
C GLY A 729 18.49 24.93 26.78
N ALA A 730 19.17 24.24 25.86
CA ALA A 730 19.46 24.71 24.51
C ALA A 730 18.87 23.80 23.39
N LYS A 731 18.30 22.66 23.77
CA LYS A 731 17.68 21.69 22.82
C LYS A 731 16.18 21.88 22.65
N ALA A 732 15.57 22.71 23.50
CA ALA A 732 14.28 23.33 23.30
C ALA A 732 14.35 24.41 22.20
N TYR A 733 14.74 24.02 20.98
CA TYR A 733 14.34 24.84 19.84
C TYR A 733 12.82 24.80 19.83
N SER A 734 12.22 25.98 19.92
CA SER A 734 10.80 26.16 19.71
C SER A 734 10.46 25.69 18.30
N PHE A 735 10.05 24.44 18.16
CA PHE A 735 9.32 23.96 16.99
C PHE A 735 7.87 24.50 16.96
N PHE A 736 7.58 25.52 17.78
CA PHE A 736 6.26 26.12 17.91
C PHE A 736 5.89 26.94 16.68
N TYR A 737 4.73 26.61 16.14
CA TYR A 737 3.85 27.61 15.56
C TYR A 737 2.54 27.54 16.33
N ASP A 738 2.29 28.60 17.10
CA ASP A 738 1.01 28.95 17.69
C ASP A 738 -0.05 29.02 16.58
N TYR A 739 -0.85 27.97 16.42
CA TYR A 739 -2.04 28.02 15.56
C TYR A 739 -3.16 28.73 16.30
N GLY A 740 -2.96 30.03 16.57
CA GLY A 740 -3.94 30.89 17.18
C GLY A 740 -5.26 30.89 16.41
N VAL A 741 -6.36 30.78 17.14
CA VAL A 741 -7.71 31.03 16.63
C VAL A 741 -7.78 32.48 16.14
N VAL A 742 -7.85 32.68 14.82
CA VAL A 742 -8.18 33.99 14.24
C VAL A 742 -9.59 33.92 13.66
N ASP A 743 -10.54 34.51 14.41
CA ASP A 743 -11.84 35.02 13.97
C ASP A 743 -12.61 34.22 12.91
N GLY A 744 -13.17 33.08 13.32
CA GLY A 744 -14.51 32.64 12.87
C GLY A 744 -14.72 32.40 11.36
N GLN A 745 -13.69 32.31 10.53
CA GLN A 745 -13.82 31.97 9.11
C GLN A 745 -12.99 30.75 8.76
N SER A 746 -13.68 29.72 8.29
CA SER A 746 -13.11 28.52 7.67
C SER A 746 -12.38 28.90 6.38
N ALA A 747 -11.10 29.21 6.48
CA ALA A 747 -10.17 29.31 5.35
C ALA A 747 -8.98 28.39 5.64
N GLY A 748 -8.64 27.55 4.66
CA GLY A 748 -7.59 26.55 4.79
C GLY A 748 -6.26 27.13 5.23
N VAL A 749 -5.50 26.33 5.97
CA VAL A 749 -4.05 26.40 6.25
C VAL A 749 -3.44 27.77 5.92
N HIS A 750 -3.60 28.72 6.84
CA HIS A 750 -2.73 29.88 6.91
C HIS A 750 -1.64 29.60 7.95
N PRO A 751 -0.35 29.82 7.64
CA PRO A 751 0.68 29.95 8.67
C PRO A 751 0.48 31.28 9.43
N PRO A 752 0.74 31.32 10.75
CA PRO A 752 0.84 32.57 11.49
C PRO A 752 2.13 33.32 11.09
N ASN A 753 2.06 34.66 11.14
CA ASN A 753 3.16 35.60 10.85
C ASN A 753 4.38 35.40 11.74
#